data_AF-A0A5C4T9G3-F1
#
_entry.id   AF-A0A5C4T9G3-F1
#
_cell.length_a   1.000
_cell.length_b   1.000
_cell.length_c   1.000
_cell.angle_alpha   90.00
_cell.angle_beta   90.00
_cell.angle_gamma   90.00
#
_symmetry.space_group_name_H-M   'P 1'
#
loop_
_entity.id
_entity.type
_entity.pdbx_description
1 polymer ?
#
loop_
_entity_poly.entity_id
_entity_poly.type
_entity_poly.pdbx_seq_one_letter_code
_entity_poly.pdbx_strand_id
1 'polypeptide(L)'
;MTVHKEEEAERGKTMSRRKLLASLGAATALGVTSVAVASPGGGSVASLMSGGDAAVCVQTLEELLALGSGEHCVVWADPQRGGIFVHDSAAVPDHATAALCGLRFPASGGGCWVRQFGGAISVSWFGAAGDGATDDWPAFDSAIARLGKGDVLLVPEGVYAVSRTVVVNKGFVTISGQGKLLAKAPFTGDFLVGIQREGGTDYYHWPCHIDGLWLDCAFLCRGLDCYHLDHIEHRNVRVENSYGYAARYDRIRESNSWGFKAINCQSREAFPTPADWSGASAYAVGNRARRQPAPYAPTTVYSVSDKVLAGDGRNYASMAAGNSGNDPVSSPDHWALVPAEDYECLIAHTNRDPLTYHTNNGTAGNRFWKRIYQDEALLEIVDSVQQTGDRTNQFNFFGPVLRDCGNKCYIRIDCNRGSTFATHVNVHGGHIHYLGGTTPGTTYPNVVVESNVRMVEIGRCQNINFYGSNIRMWDSPDAIGILIGNGGGKGPSKIRFVNCPISGDAARQRGVIVMGNGGSGQSQLLSGVYLTGANTTPIADKGRFFRFDLQSEMRVSMPKGAASAPKAFEAVIDSGYGDARPFEASLTGDQASRIMLQISSGVSRLRLGNGTVSDVELRRGGTDLLELAAGDSFKVDGAWNAGMLKLGAYCLWVDSEGRLRIKNGAPASELDGIAVGAQE
;
A
#
# COMPACT_ATOMS: atom_id res chain seq x y z
N MET A 1 -25.68 -27.91 6.01
CA MET A 1 -25.02 -27.71 4.70
C MET A 1 -25.82 -28.44 3.60
N THR A 2 -27.15 -28.24 3.55
CA THR A 2 -28.05 -28.98 2.64
C THR A 2 -29.39 -28.23 2.44
N VAL A 3 -29.33 -26.92 2.18
CA VAL A 3 -30.55 -26.11 1.87
C VAL A 3 -30.39 -25.26 0.60
N HIS A 4 -29.20 -25.24 -0.03
CA HIS A 4 -28.93 -24.38 -1.20
C HIS A 4 -29.07 -25.06 -2.58
N LYS A 5 -29.65 -26.26 -2.69
CA LYS A 5 -29.70 -26.99 -3.98
C LYS A 5 -31.04 -26.98 -4.72
N GLU A 6 -32.12 -26.51 -4.11
CA GLU A 6 -33.44 -26.52 -4.78
C GLU A 6 -33.84 -25.16 -5.39
N GLU A 7 -33.23 -24.05 -4.97
CA GLU A 7 -33.50 -22.71 -5.56
C GLU A 7 -32.82 -22.46 -6.93
N GLU A 8 -31.88 -23.30 -7.37
CA GLU A 8 -31.23 -23.15 -8.69
C GLU A 8 -32.00 -23.79 -9.86
N ALA A 9 -33.03 -24.61 -9.61
CA ALA A 9 -33.75 -25.33 -10.67
C ALA A 9 -34.83 -24.48 -11.39
N GLU A 10 -35.35 -23.41 -10.78
CA GLU A 10 -36.38 -22.56 -11.41
C GLU A 10 -35.84 -21.36 -12.20
N ARG A 11 -34.53 -21.09 -12.15
CA ARG A 11 -33.91 -19.95 -12.85
C ARG A 11 -33.57 -20.22 -14.33
N GLY A 12 -33.99 -21.36 -14.87
CA GLY A 12 -33.48 -21.95 -16.12
C GLY A 12 -34.41 -21.89 -17.35
N LYS A 13 -35.25 -20.86 -17.52
CA LYS A 13 -36.00 -20.65 -18.78
C LYS A 13 -35.86 -19.23 -19.32
N THR A 14 -34.64 -18.70 -19.41
CA THR A 14 -34.35 -17.57 -20.30
C THR A 14 -34.11 -18.10 -21.71
N MET A 15 -34.88 -17.59 -22.69
CA MET A 15 -34.60 -17.83 -24.10
C MET A 15 -33.16 -17.36 -24.38
N SER A 16 -32.27 -18.26 -24.80
CA SER A 16 -30.91 -17.85 -25.18
C SER A 16 -30.97 -16.80 -26.30
N ARG A 17 -30.12 -15.77 -26.25
CA ARG A 17 -30.02 -14.69 -27.27
C ARG A 17 -29.95 -15.24 -28.71
N ARG A 18 -29.37 -16.42 -28.90
CA ARG A 18 -29.31 -17.15 -30.18
C ARG A 18 -30.69 -17.66 -30.68
N LYS A 19 -31.60 -18.04 -29.78
CA LYS A 19 -32.99 -18.45 -30.13
C LYS A 19 -33.87 -17.25 -30.50
N LEU A 20 -33.69 -16.11 -29.84
CA LEU A 20 -34.39 -14.86 -30.17
C LEU A 20 -33.98 -14.32 -31.55
N LEU A 21 -32.67 -14.37 -31.85
CA LEU A 21 -32.14 -13.98 -33.17
C LEU A 21 -32.52 -14.98 -34.27
N ALA A 22 -32.58 -16.29 -33.96
CA ALA A 22 -33.06 -17.30 -34.90
C ALA A 22 -34.57 -17.14 -35.25
N SER A 23 -35.40 -16.65 -34.31
CA SER A 23 -36.80 -16.32 -34.60
C SER A 23 -36.97 -15.05 -35.44
N LEU A 24 -36.02 -14.11 -35.36
CA LEU A 24 -36.02 -12.88 -36.18
C LEU A 24 -35.45 -13.12 -37.60
N GLY A 25 -34.43 -13.97 -37.74
CA GLY A 25 -33.82 -14.31 -39.03
C GLY A 25 -34.68 -15.14 -39.97
N ALA A 26 -35.79 -15.71 -39.51
CA ALA A 26 -36.75 -16.42 -40.36
C ALA A 26 -37.78 -15.48 -41.03
N ALA A 27 -37.84 -14.20 -40.64
CA ALA A 27 -38.82 -13.23 -41.14
C ALA A 27 -38.26 -12.22 -42.18
N THR A 28 -36.96 -12.19 -42.43
CA THR A 28 -36.28 -11.08 -43.15
C THR A 28 -36.08 -11.27 -44.65
N ALA A 29 -36.96 -12.02 -45.33
CA ALA A 29 -36.91 -12.10 -46.80
C ALA A 29 -37.82 -11.08 -47.53
N LEU A 30 -38.75 -10.40 -46.84
CA LEU A 30 -39.66 -9.43 -47.47
C LEU A 30 -39.88 -8.22 -46.54
N GLY A 31 -39.86 -7.03 -47.13
CA GLY A 31 -39.78 -5.73 -46.46
C GLY A 31 -40.76 -5.51 -45.30
N VAL A 32 -40.32 -4.66 -44.36
CA VAL A 32 -41.07 -4.06 -43.24
C VAL A 32 -42.27 -4.90 -42.80
N THR A 33 -42.01 -5.99 -42.08
CA THR A 33 -43.05 -6.75 -41.39
C THR A 33 -42.90 -6.60 -39.89
N SER A 34 -44.03 -6.28 -39.26
CA SER A 34 -44.23 -6.11 -37.84
C SER A 34 -43.93 -7.41 -37.08
N VAL A 35 -43.00 -7.36 -36.11
CA VAL A 35 -42.65 -8.52 -35.28
C VAL A 35 -42.99 -8.24 -33.82
N ALA A 36 -43.94 -9.00 -33.27
CA ALA A 36 -44.24 -9.01 -31.84
C ALA A 36 -43.24 -9.91 -31.11
N VAL A 37 -42.35 -9.33 -30.30
CA VAL A 37 -41.35 -10.07 -29.51
C VAL A 37 -41.74 -10.03 -28.03
N ALA A 38 -41.92 -11.19 -27.40
CA ALA A 38 -42.15 -11.33 -25.97
C ALA A 38 -40.83 -11.51 -25.20
N SER A 39 -40.61 -10.70 -24.16
CA SER A 39 -39.47 -10.78 -23.23
C SER A 39 -39.88 -11.38 -21.88
N PRO A 40 -39.08 -12.27 -21.25
CA PRO A 40 -39.32 -12.75 -19.90
C PRO A 40 -38.60 -11.84 -18.88
N GLY A 41 -39.33 -10.88 -18.31
CA GLY A 41 -38.84 -10.03 -17.24
C GLY A 41 -39.76 -8.86 -16.92
N GLY A 42 -40.77 -9.08 -16.08
CA GLY A 42 -41.39 -8.07 -15.20
C GLY A 42 -42.32 -7.00 -15.79
N GLY A 43 -42.27 -6.70 -17.09
CA GLY A 43 -43.24 -5.87 -17.78
C GLY A 43 -43.52 -6.49 -19.15
N SER A 44 -44.71 -7.05 -19.35
CA SER A 44 -45.03 -7.63 -20.65
C SER A 44 -45.03 -6.53 -21.71
N VAL A 45 -44.31 -6.73 -22.81
CA VAL A 45 -44.41 -5.91 -24.05
C VAL A 45 -45.88 -5.75 -24.48
N ALA A 46 -46.73 -6.73 -24.13
CA ALA A 46 -48.17 -6.69 -24.34
C ALA A 46 -48.91 -5.55 -23.62
N SER A 47 -48.40 -4.97 -22.52
CA SER A 47 -49.05 -3.84 -21.84
C SER A 47 -48.65 -2.47 -22.41
N LEU A 48 -47.55 -2.41 -23.19
CA LEU A 48 -47.13 -1.21 -23.93
C LEU A 48 -47.75 -1.13 -25.34
N MET A 49 -48.41 -2.21 -25.79
CA MET A 49 -48.94 -2.38 -27.15
C MET A 49 -50.48 -2.35 -27.21
N SER A 50 -51.17 -1.79 -26.20
CA SER A 50 -52.65 -1.79 -26.15
C SER A 50 -53.35 -0.97 -27.23
N GLY A 51 -52.61 -0.30 -28.12
CA GLY A 51 -53.13 0.55 -29.19
C GLY A 51 -53.16 -0.03 -30.62
N GLY A 52 -52.56 -1.20 -30.88
CA GLY A 52 -52.54 -1.79 -32.24
C GLY A 52 -51.49 -1.23 -33.21
N ASP A 53 -50.64 -0.29 -32.78
CA ASP A 53 -49.53 0.20 -33.60
C ASP A 53 -48.34 -0.78 -33.55
N ALA A 54 -47.95 -1.27 -34.71
CA ALA A 54 -46.82 -2.17 -34.84
C ALA A 54 -45.50 -1.43 -34.58
N ALA A 55 -44.64 -1.98 -33.71
CA ALA A 55 -43.28 -1.47 -33.58
C ALA A 55 -42.50 -1.65 -34.89
N VAL A 56 -41.84 -0.58 -35.34
CA VAL A 56 -40.94 -0.61 -36.49
C VAL A 56 -39.59 -1.18 -36.05
N CYS A 57 -39.03 -2.10 -36.83
CA CYS A 57 -37.68 -2.61 -36.58
C CYS A 57 -36.70 -2.00 -37.59
N VAL A 58 -35.59 -1.44 -37.09
CA VAL A 58 -34.52 -0.86 -37.88
C VAL A 58 -33.19 -1.54 -37.55
N GLN A 59 -32.29 -1.60 -38.53
CA GLN A 59 -30.98 -2.24 -38.42
C GLN A 59 -29.87 -1.22 -38.14
N THR A 60 -29.96 -0.02 -38.73
CA THR A 60 -28.89 0.97 -38.63
C THR A 60 -29.33 2.24 -37.90
N LEU A 61 -28.34 3.04 -37.49
CA LEU A 61 -28.60 4.35 -36.92
C LEU A 61 -29.28 5.26 -37.94
N GLU A 62 -28.86 5.24 -39.20
CA GLU A 62 -29.42 6.06 -40.27
C GLU A 62 -30.91 5.77 -40.48
N GLU A 63 -31.30 4.49 -40.42
CA GLU A 63 -32.71 4.08 -40.48
C GLU A 63 -33.50 4.64 -39.28
N LEU A 64 -32.97 4.55 -38.05
CA LEU A 64 -33.61 5.14 -36.87
C LEU A 64 -33.81 6.65 -37.02
N LEU A 65 -32.78 7.37 -37.49
CA LEU A 65 -32.81 8.83 -37.65
C LEU A 65 -33.74 9.27 -38.78
N ALA A 66 -33.98 8.42 -39.79
CA ALA A 66 -34.89 8.69 -40.89
C ALA A 66 -36.38 8.56 -40.50
N LEU A 67 -36.69 7.86 -39.40
CA LEU A 67 -38.07 7.66 -38.96
C LEU A 67 -38.71 8.96 -38.45
N GLY A 68 -39.96 9.17 -38.87
CA GLY A 68 -40.79 10.31 -38.52
C GLY A 68 -41.43 10.23 -37.13
N SER A 69 -42.06 11.32 -36.67
CA SER A 69 -42.86 11.34 -35.43
C SER A 69 -44.18 10.56 -35.49
N GLY A 70 -44.48 9.90 -36.61
CA GLY A 70 -45.68 9.08 -36.78
C GLY A 70 -45.61 7.76 -36.03
N GLU A 71 -44.41 7.28 -35.69
CA GLU A 71 -44.24 5.99 -35.01
C GLU A 71 -44.05 6.18 -33.50
N HIS A 72 -44.77 5.37 -32.72
CA HIS A 72 -44.72 5.48 -31.26
C HIS A 72 -43.61 4.64 -30.62
N CYS A 73 -43.17 3.56 -31.27
CA CYS A 73 -42.17 2.63 -30.73
C CYS A 73 -41.31 2.01 -31.83
N VAL A 74 -39.99 1.97 -31.62
CA VAL A 74 -39.01 1.44 -32.57
C VAL A 74 -38.07 0.45 -31.86
N VAL A 75 -37.76 -0.66 -32.52
CA VAL A 75 -36.72 -1.60 -32.10
C VAL A 75 -35.52 -1.45 -33.01
N TRP A 76 -34.42 -0.92 -32.49
CA TRP A 76 -33.14 -0.88 -33.19
C TRP A 76 -32.36 -2.16 -32.89
N ALA A 77 -32.08 -2.97 -33.92
CA ALA A 77 -31.50 -4.31 -33.78
C ALA A 77 -29.97 -4.35 -33.70
N ASP A 78 -29.29 -3.19 -33.62
CA ASP A 78 -27.83 -3.14 -33.54
C ASP A 78 -27.31 -3.95 -32.32
N PRO A 79 -26.33 -4.85 -32.50
CA PRO A 79 -25.86 -5.73 -31.41
C PRO A 79 -25.25 -5.00 -30.20
N GLN A 80 -24.71 -3.79 -30.41
CA GLN A 80 -23.93 -3.02 -29.45
C GLN A 80 -24.70 -1.80 -28.91
N ARG A 81 -25.53 -1.18 -29.75
CA ARG A 81 -26.27 0.06 -29.49
C ARG A 81 -27.79 -0.12 -29.52
N GLY A 82 -28.28 -1.24 -30.01
CA GLY A 82 -29.70 -1.50 -30.19
C GLY A 82 -30.50 -1.44 -28.89
N GLY A 83 -31.82 -1.46 -29.03
CA GLY A 83 -32.75 -1.33 -27.93
C GLY A 83 -34.16 -0.95 -28.39
N ILE A 84 -35.03 -0.73 -27.42
CA ILE A 84 -36.39 -0.21 -27.65
C ILE A 84 -36.35 1.29 -27.44
N PHE A 85 -36.98 2.03 -28.36
CA PHE A 85 -37.07 3.49 -28.34
C PHE A 85 -38.52 3.93 -28.49
N VAL A 86 -38.89 5.00 -27.80
CA VAL A 86 -40.23 5.62 -27.89
C VAL A 86 -40.04 7.07 -28.31
N HIS A 87 -40.87 7.55 -29.23
CA HIS A 87 -40.82 8.95 -29.64
C HIS A 87 -41.31 9.86 -28.51
N ASP A 88 -40.56 10.93 -28.25
CA ASP A 88 -40.95 12.02 -27.36
C ASP A 88 -40.71 13.34 -28.09
N SER A 89 -41.80 14.04 -28.39
CA SER A 89 -41.78 15.31 -29.11
C SER A 89 -41.15 16.46 -28.32
N ALA A 90 -41.07 16.35 -26.99
CA ALA A 90 -40.47 17.36 -26.12
C ALA A 90 -38.99 17.08 -25.79
N ALA A 91 -38.51 15.86 -26.06
CA ALA A 91 -37.14 15.47 -25.78
C ALA A 91 -36.14 16.14 -26.74
N VAL A 92 -34.96 16.46 -26.20
CA VAL A 92 -33.81 17.01 -26.95
C VAL A 92 -32.71 15.94 -27.01
N PRO A 93 -31.96 15.83 -28.14
CA PRO A 93 -30.95 14.80 -28.31
C PRO A 93 -29.87 14.85 -27.23
N ASP A 94 -29.22 13.72 -27.02
CA ASP A 94 -28.18 13.68 -25.99
C ASP A 94 -26.94 14.50 -26.36
N HIS A 95 -26.70 14.61 -27.66
CA HIS A 95 -25.51 15.23 -28.22
C HIS A 95 -25.86 15.78 -29.61
N ALA A 96 -25.16 16.83 -30.06
CA ALA A 96 -25.39 17.41 -31.38
C ALA A 96 -25.02 16.42 -32.51
N THR A 97 -23.96 15.66 -32.31
CA THR A 97 -23.58 14.52 -33.17
C THR A 97 -24.42 13.28 -32.82
N ALA A 98 -25.32 12.87 -33.71
CA ALA A 98 -26.22 11.73 -33.49
C ALA A 98 -25.48 10.41 -33.20
N ALA A 99 -24.28 10.21 -33.79
CA ALA A 99 -23.46 9.03 -33.51
C ALA A 99 -23.00 8.93 -32.04
N LEU A 100 -22.99 10.04 -31.29
CA LEU A 100 -22.66 10.10 -29.86
C LEU A 100 -23.91 10.17 -28.96
N CYS A 101 -25.12 10.13 -29.53
CA CYS A 101 -26.32 9.94 -28.73
C CYS A 101 -26.40 8.51 -28.22
N GLY A 102 -26.98 8.29 -27.03
CA GLY A 102 -27.10 6.95 -26.45
C GLY A 102 -28.47 6.63 -25.91
N LEU A 103 -29.10 7.60 -25.23
CA LEU A 103 -30.42 7.55 -24.62
C LEU A 103 -31.47 8.33 -25.43
N ARG A 104 -31.09 9.39 -26.16
CA ARG A 104 -32.00 10.25 -26.93
C ARG A 104 -31.39 10.59 -28.28
N PHE A 105 -31.98 10.05 -29.35
CA PHE A 105 -31.56 10.30 -30.73
C PHE A 105 -32.54 11.26 -31.41
N PRO A 106 -32.09 12.20 -32.26
CA PRO A 106 -33.03 13.07 -32.99
C PRO A 106 -33.93 12.26 -33.91
N ALA A 107 -35.21 12.63 -33.99
CA ALA A 107 -36.17 12.04 -34.93
C ALA A 107 -36.41 12.96 -36.14
N SER A 108 -36.69 12.37 -37.31
CA SER A 108 -37.11 13.13 -38.48
C SER A 108 -38.47 13.79 -38.19
N GLY A 109 -38.59 15.11 -38.33
CA GLY A 109 -39.83 15.84 -38.00
C GLY A 109 -39.94 16.36 -36.56
N GLY A 110 -38.88 16.25 -35.75
CA GLY A 110 -38.79 16.89 -34.43
C GLY A 110 -38.96 15.91 -33.25
N GLY A 111 -38.51 16.35 -32.07
CA GLY A 111 -38.41 15.48 -30.89
C GLY A 111 -37.25 14.50 -30.94
N CYS A 112 -37.31 13.45 -30.11
CA CYS A 112 -36.30 12.39 -30.06
C CYS A 112 -36.90 10.99 -29.93
N TRP A 113 -36.14 10.01 -30.40
CA TRP A 113 -36.23 8.61 -30.00
C TRP A 113 -35.56 8.41 -28.65
N VAL A 114 -36.35 8.15 -27.61
CA VAL A 114 -35.91 7.96 -26.23
C VAL A 114 -35.81 6.48 -25.90
N ARG A 115 -34.60 6.02 -25.56
CA ARG A 115 -34.31 4.64 -25.16
C ARG A 115 -35.12 4.26 -23.93
N GLN A 116 -35.75 3.10 -23.99
CA GLN A 116 -36.37 2.45 -22.86
C GLN A 116 -35.37 1.48 -22.23
N PHE A 117 -34.92 1.78 -21.01
CA PHE A 117 -33.93 0.97 -20.30
C PHE A 117 -34.18 1.00 -18.78
N GLY A 118 -33.64 0.00 -18.09
CA GLY A 118 -33.52 -0.01 -16.63
C GLY A 118 -32.13 -0.50 -16.24
N GLY A 119 -31.56 0.05 -15.16
CA GLY A 119 -30.22 -0.28 -14.70
C GLY A 119 -29.14 0.61 -15.31
N ALA A 120 -28.00 0.00 -15.68
CA ALA A 120 -26.78 0.73 -16.04
C ALA A 120 -26.84 1.39 -17.42
N ILE A 121 -26.13 2.51 -17.56
CA ILE A 121 -25.88 3.22 -18.81
C ILE A 121 -24.57 2.71 -19.41
N SER A 122 -24.64 2.06 -20.59
CA SER A 122 -23.46 1.53 -21.27
C SER A 122 -22.77 2.58 -22.14
N VAL A 123 -21.44 2.68 -22.06
CA VAL A 123 -20.64 3.52 -22.98
C VAL A 123 -20.83 3.12 -24.44
N SER A 124 -21.13 1.84 -24.71
CA SER A 124 -21.36 1.34 -26.06
C SER A 124 -22.56 2.00 -26.74
N TRP A 125 -23.59 2.39 -25.98
CA TRP A 125 -24.78 3.06 -26.52
C TRP A 125 -24.44 4.41 -27.17
N PHE A 126 -23.38 5.07 -26.68
CA PHE A 126 -22.88 6.35 -27.14
C PHE A 126 -21.83 6.22 -28.26
N GLY A 127 -21.69 5.01 -28.84
CA GLY A 127 -20.81 4.77 -29.98
C GLY A 127 -19.40 4.32 -29.63
N ALA A 128 -19.12 3.95 -28.37
CA ALA A 128 -17.84 3.34 -28.03
C ALA A 128 -17.72 1.95 -28.70
N ALA A 129 -16.70 1.77 -29.52
CA ALA A 129 -16.45 0.55 -30.30
C ALA A 129 -15.85 -0.56 -29.44
N GLY A 130 -14.87 -0.24 -28.58
CA GLY A 130 -14.20 -1.24 -27.74
C GLY A 130 -13.29 -2.20 -28.53
N ASP A 131 -12.78 -1.77 -29.68
CA ASP A 131 -11.95 -2.55 -30.61
C ASP A 131 -10.42 -2.34 -30.43
N GLY A 132 -10.02 -1.45 -29.53
CA GLY A 132 -8.64 -1.05 -29.25
C GLY A 132 -8.02 -0.12 -30.29
N ALA A 133 -8.77 0.28 -31.31
CA ALA A 133 -8.29 1.10 -32.43
C ALA A 133 -9.05 2.43 -32.55
N THR A 134 -10.37 2.41 -32.42
CA THR A 134 -11.23 3.58 -32.49
C THR A 134 -11.03 4.48 -31.26
N ASP A 135 -11.01 5.80 -31.45
CA ASP A 135 -10.96 6.72 -30.30
C ASP A 135 -12.35 6.81 -29.65
N ASP A 136 -12.52 6.08 -28.56
CA ASP A 136 -13.76 5.94 -27.81
C ASP A 136 -13.98 7.09 -26.83
N TRP A 137 -13.01 8.00 -26.66
CA TRP A 137 -13.13 9.09 -25.69
C TRP A 137 -14.43 9.92 -25.83
N PRO A 138 -14.88 10.33 -27.04
CA PRO A 138 -16.11 11.12 -27.17
C PRO A 138 -17.36 10.38 -26.67
N ALA A 139 -17.39 9.04 -26.80
CA ALA A 139 -18.49 8.23 -26.31
C ALA A 139 -18.49 8.14 -24.77
N PHE A 140 -17.31 8.02 -24.14
CA PHE A 140 -17.18 8.09 -22.69
C PHE A 140 -17.64 9.44 -22.14
N ASP A 141 -17.19 10.55 -22.74
CA ASP A 141 -17.59 11.91 -22.34
C ASP A 141 -19.11 12.10 -22.43
N SER A 142 -19.70 11.65 -23.54
CA SER A 142 -21.16 11.71 -23.77
C SER A 142 -21.95 10.84 -22.77
N ALA A 143 -21.46 9.64 -22.45
CA ALA A 143 -22.09 8.76 -21.48
C ALA A 143 -22.04 9.33 -20.06
N ILE A 144 -20.87 9.84 -19.64
CA ILE A 144 -20.66 10.43 -18.31
C ILE A 144 -21.52 11.67 -18.12
N ALA A 145 -21.68 12.50 -19.16
CA ALA A 145 -22.53 13.68 -19.11
C ALA A 145 -23.99 13.36 -18.75
N ARG A 146 -24.45 12.14 -19.06
CA ARG A 146 -25.83 11.67 -18.82
C ARG A 146 -26.06 11.00 -17.48
N LEU A 147 -25.00 10.71 -16.72
CA LEU A 147 -25.14 10.12 -15.39
C LEU A 147 -25.77 11.12 -14.41
N GLY A 148 -26.80 10.66 -13.70
CA GLY A 148 -27.37 11.25 -12.50
C GLY A 148 -26.94 10.52 -11.24
N LYS A 149 -27.44 11.01 -10.08
CA LYS A 149 -27.18 10.37 -8.79
C LYS A 149 -27.84 8.99 -8.74
N GLY A 150 -27.07 7.98 -8.33
CA GLY A 150 -27.50 6.58 -8.26
C GLY A 150 -27.25 5.78 -9.54
N ASP A 151 -26.84 6.43 -10.62
CA ASP A 151 -26.61 5.74 -11.90
C ASP A 151 -25.34 4.90 -11.88
N VAL A 152 -25.35 3.89 -12.75
CA VAL A 152 -24.20 3.02 -13.01
C VAL A 152 -23.72 3.26 -14.43
N LEU A 153 -22.45 3.65 -14.61
CA LEU A 153 -21.77 3.62 -15.89
C LEU A 153 -21.22 2.21 -16.11
N LEU A 154 -21.72 1.52 -17.14
CA LEU A 154 -21.20 0.23 -17.57
C LEU A 154 -20.15 0.45 -18.66
N VAL A 155 -18.96 -0.11 -18.45
CA VAL A 155 -17.92 -0.30 -19.48
C VAL A 155 -17.89 -1.80 -19.80
N PRO A 156 -18.56 -2.24 -20.88
CA PRO A 156 -18.63 -3.66 -21.26
C PRO A 156 -17.24 -4.27 -21.54
N GLU A 157 -17.20 -5.58 -21.75
CA GLU A 157 -15.99 -6.23 -22.24
C GLU A 157 -15.55 -5.62 -23.59
N GLY A 158 -14.26 -5.33 -23.71
CA GLY A 158 -13.66 -4.67 -24.87
C GLY A 158 -12.37 -3.95 -24.50
N VAL A 159 -11.68 -3.41 -25.52
CA VAL A 159 -10.52 -2.52 -25.34
C VAL A 159 -10.89 -1.16 -25.88
N TYR A 160 -11.00 -0.16 -25.02
CA TYR A 160 -11.45 1.18 -25.38
C TYR A 160 -10.26 2.12 -25.49
N ALA A 161 -9.86 2.45 -26.71
CA ALA A 161 -8.73 3.36 -26.92
C ALA A 161 -9.20 4.81 -26.72
N VAL A 162 -8.56 5.57 -25.85
CA VAL A 162 -8.95 6.96 -25.54
C VAL A 162 -7.78 7.91 -25.76
N SER A 163 -7.99 8.95 -26.55
CA SER A 163 -6.94 9.94 -26.90
C SER A 163 -6.72 11.01 -25.83
N ARG A 164 -7.49 11.02 -24.75
CA ARG A 164 -7.37 12.00 -23.66
C ARG A 164 -7.99 11.49 -22.36
N THR A 165 -7.76 12.23 -21.27
CA THR A 165 -8.27 11.87 -19.94
C THR A 165 -9.79 11.68 -19.95
N VAL A 166 -10.25 10.53 -19.44
CA VAL A 166 -11.66 10.28 -19.13
C VAL A 166 -11.95 10.89 -17.76
N VAL A 167 -12.76 11.93 -17.71
CA VAL A 167 -13.06 12.67 -16.49
C VAL A 167 -14.45 12.29 -15.96
N VAL A 168 -14.50 11.69 -14.79
CA VAL A 168 -15.75 11.41 -14.08
C VAL A 168 -15.94 12.49 -13.01
N ASN A 169 -16.77 13.47 -13.35
CA ASN A 169 -17.12 14.59 -12.48
C ASN A 169 -18.54 14.47 -11.89
N LYS A 170 -18.99 13.24 -11.64
CA LYS A 170 -20.32 12.92 -11.13
C LYS A 170 -20.20 12.23 -9.78
N GLY A 171 -20.98 12.70 -8.80
CA GLY A 171 -21.06 12.09 -7.47
C GLY A 171 -22.25 11.13 -7.40
N PHE A 172 -22.20 10.19 -6.45
CA PHE A 172 -23.19 9.12 -6.27
C PHE A 172 -23.32 8.20 -7.49
N VAL A 173 -22.24 7.99 -8.23
CA VAL A 173 -22.23 7.08 -9.39
C VAL A 173 -21.39 5.86 -9.11
N THR A 174 -21.73 4.76 -9.78
CA THR A 174 -20.89 3.56 -9.84
C THR A 174 -20.33 3.40 -11.26
N ILE A 175 -19.04 3.10 -11.38
CA ILE A 175 -18.39 2.70 -12.63
C ILE A 175 -18.16 1.20 -12.54
N SER A 176 -18.86 0.44 -13.39
CA SER A 176 -18.71 -1.00 -13.51
C SER A 176 -17.89 -1.33 -14.77
N GLY A 177 -16.63 -1.69 -14.54
CA GLY A 177 -15.65 -2.06 -15.55
C GLY A 177 -15.62 -3.55 -15.82
N GLN A 178 -15.85 -3.93 -17.07
CA GLN A 178 -15.58 -5.26 -17.62
C GLN A 178 -14.53 -5.20 -18.75
N GLY A 179 -14.26 -4.00 -19.27
CA GLY A 179 -13.29 -3.75 -20.32
C GLY A 179 -12.00 -3.08 -19.83
N LYS A 180 -11.09 -2.86 -20.79
CA LYS A 180 -9.81 -2.18 -20.61
C LYS A 180 -9.84 -0.80 -21.28
N LEU A 181 -9.47 0.25 -20.58
CA LEU A 181 -9.18 1.55 -21.18
C LEU A 181 -7.70 1.57 -21.59
N LEU A 182 -7.43 1.96 -22.83
CA LEU A 182 -6.10 2.03 -23.41
C LEU A 182 -5.78 3.49 -23.79
N ALA A 183 -4.71 4.06 -23.26
CA ALA A 183 -4.25 5.37 -23.70
C ALA A 183 -3.81 5.29 -25.18
N LYS A 184 -4.39 6.16 -26.02
CA LYS A 184 -4.11 6.22 -27.46
C LYS A 184 -3.23 7.42 -27.79
N ALA A 185 -2.18 7.21 -28.60
CA ALA A 185 -1.34 8.29 -29.08
C ALA A 185 -1.99 9.06 -30.27
N PRO A 186 -1.82 10.39 -30.35
CA PRO A 186 -1.30 11.27 -29.29
C PRO A 186 -2.29 11.35 -28.13
N PHE A 187 -1.80 11.25 -26.90
CA PHE A 187 -2.63 11.37 -25.70
C PHE A 187 -2.60 12.80 -25.16
N THR A 188 -3.76 13.34 -24.79
CA THR A 188 -3.89 14.68 -24.19
C THR A 188 -4.37 14.59 -22.75
N GLY A 189 -3.59 15.16 -21.83
CA GLY A 189 -3.90 15.15 -20.40
C GLY A 189 -2.89 14.36 -19.58
N ASP A 190 -3.02 14.47 -18.26
CA ASP A 190 -2.00 13.99 -17.33
C ASP A 190 -2.25 12.57 -16.82
N PHE A 191 -3.52 12.17 -16.72
CA PHE A 191 -3.98 10.88 -16.22
C PHE A 191 -4.91 10.21 -17.23
N LEU A 192 -4.97 8.89 -17.25
CA LEU A 192 -5.91 8.16 -18.09
C LEU A 192 -7.35 8.35 -17.60
N VAL A 193 -7.55 8.27 -16.28
CA VAL A 193 -8.85 8.51 -15.63
C VAL A 193 -8.68 9.51 -14.49
N GLY A 194 -9.52 10.54 -14.48
CA GLY A 194 -9.64 11.48 -13.37
C GLY A 194 -11.03 11.42 -12.75
N ILE A 195 -11.11 11.15 -11.46
CA ILE A 195 -12.33 11.27 -10.67
C ILE A 195 -12.19 12.51 -9.82
N GLN A 196 -13.09 13.45 -10.04
CA GLN A 196 -13.03 14.74 -9.39
C GLN A 196 -14.42 15.22 -9.02
N ARG A 197 -14.50 16.07 -8.01
CA ARG A 197 -15.74 16.73 -7.64
C ARG A 197 -16.23 17.66 -8.77
N GLU A 198 -17.54 17.75 -8.96
CA GLU A 198 -18.13 18.84 -9.74
C GLU A 198 -17.85 20.20 -9.04
N GLY A 199 -17.65 21.24 -9.83
CA GLY A 199 -17.46 22.59 -9.30
C GLY A 199 -18.67 23.04 -8.47
N GLY A 200 -18.42 23.69 -7.33
CA GLY A 200 -19.50 24.31 -6.54
C GLY A 200 -20.33 23.39 -5.64
N THR A 201 -20.10 22.07 -5.63
CA THR A 201 -20.84 21.13 -4.78
C THR A 201 -20.17 20.91 -3.42
N ASP A 202 -20.95 20.52 -2.40
CA ASP A 202 -20.40 20.23 -1.08
C ASP A 202 -19.55 18.96 -1.10
N TYR A 203 -18.38 19.03 -0.46
CA TYR A 203 -17.41 17.94 -0.40
C TYR A 203 -17.98 16.66 0.24
N TYR A 204 -18.87 16.79 1.22
CA TYR A 204 -19.35 15.71 2.09
C TYR A 204 -20.26 14.66 1.45
N HIS A 205 -20.52 14.80 0.16
CA HIS A 205 -21.57 14.05 -0.52
C HIS A 205 -21.10 13.67 -1.93
N TRP A 206 -19.85 13.18 -2.05
CA TRP A 206 -19.30 12.80 -3.35
C TRP A 206 -18.80 11.36 -3.46
N PRO A 207 -19.61 10.34 -3.07
CA PRO A 207 -19.21 8.95 -3.22
C PRO A 207 -19.10 8.60 -4.70
N CYS A 208 -18.05 7.86 -5.03
CA CYS A 208 -17.87 7.26 -6.34
C CYS A 208 -17.34 5.85 -6.15
N HIS A 209 -18.02 4.87 -6.73
CA HIS A 209 -17.61 3.47 -6.64
C HIS A 209 -17.05 3.03 -7.99
N ILE A 210 -15.89 2.39 -8.00
CA ILE A 210 -15.29 1.76 -9.19
C ILE A 210 -15.16 0.28 -8.91
N ASP A 211 -15.63 -0.57 -9.81
CA ASP A 211 -15.43 -2.01 -9.74
C ASP A 211 -14.93 -2.56 -11.08
N GLY A 212 -13.80 -3.24 -11.11
CA GLY A 212 -13.32 -4.03 -12.25
C GLY A 212 -12.65 -3.25 -13.39
N LEU A 213 -12.26 -1.99 -13.16
CA LEU A 213 -11.65 -1.16 -14.21
C LEU A 213 -10.17 -1.52 -14.46
N TRP A 214 -9.82 -1.82 -15.73
CA TRP A 214 -8.43 -1.99 -16.17
C TRP A 214 -7.97 -0.77 -16.99
N LEU A 215 -6.93 -0.11 -16.52
CA LEU A 215 -6.28 1.06 -17.10
C LEU A 215 -4.92 0.68 -17.66
N ASP A 216 -4.72 0.81 -18.96
CA ASP A 216 -3.45 0.59 -19.66
C ASP A 216 -2.97 1.92 -20.24
N CYS A 217 -2.01 2.54 -19.55
CA CYS A 217 -1.56 3.89 -19.86
C CYS A 217 -0.57 3.96 -21.03
N ALA A 218 -0.12 2.81 -21.55
CA ALA A 218 0.81 2.70 -22.68
C ALA A 218 2.07 3.59 -22.58
N PHE A 219 2.50 3.93 -21.36
CA PHE A 219 3.56 4.88 -21.01
C PHE A 219 3.34 6.31 -21.55
N LEU A 220 2.11 6.67 -21.92
CA LEU A 220 1.75 7.98 -22.43
C LEU A 220 1.28 8.95 -21.33
N CYS A 221 0.75 8.41 -20.24
CA CYS A 221 0.17 9.19 -19.15
C CYS A 221 0.26 8.44 -17.81
N ARG A 222 -0.24 9.07 -16.74
CA ARG A 222 -0.45 8.45 -15.43
C ARG A 222 -1.75 7.64 -15.42
N GLY A 223 -1.95 6.82 -14.39
CA GLY A 223 -3.15 5.99 -14.25
C GLY A 223 -4.39 6.76 -13.78
N LEU A 224 -4.66 6.65 -12.50
CA LEU A 224 -5.87 7.16 -11.85
C LEU A 224 -5.56 8.38 -10.98
N ASP A 225 -6.30 9.47 -11.17
CA ASP A 225 -6.33 10.60 -10.24
C ASP A 225 -7.66 10.63 -9.50
N CYS A 226 -7.60 10.63 -8.18
CA CYS A 226 -8.75 10.81 -7.31
C CYS A 226 -8.55 12.09 -6.52
N TYR A 227 -9.37 13.10 -6.83
CA TYR A 227 -9.19 14.44 -6.33
C TYR A 227 -10.44 14.99 -5.65
N HIS A 228 -10.30 15.31 -4.36
CA HIS A 228 -11.31 16.02 -3.59
C HIS A 228 -12.65 15.26 -3.47
N LEU A 229 -12.57 13.99 -3.05
CA LEU A 229 -13.71 13.08 -2.98
C LEU A 229 -13.89 12.50 -1.57
N ASP A 230 -15.11 12.09 -1.26
CA ASP A 230 -15.49 11.49 0.02
C ASP A 230 -16.18 10.15 -0.24
N HIS A 231 -15.93 9.15 0.61
CA HIS A 231 -16.52 7.81 0.46
C HIS A 231 -16.27 7.17 -0.92
N ILE A 232 -15.02 7.20 -1.39
CA ILE A 232 -14.64 6.45 -2.60
C ILE A 232 -14.50 4.97 -2.25
N GLU A 233 -15.02 4.11 -3.12
CA GLU A 233 -14.72 2.69 -3.09
C GLU A 233 -14.12 2.21 -4.41
N HIS A 234 -12.92 1.66 -4.38
CA HIS A 234 -12.28 0.99 -5.52
C HIS A 234 -12.26 -0.51 -5.28
N ARG A 235 -12.71 -1.29 -6.25
CA ARG A 235 -12.61 -2.76 -6.23
C ARG A 235 -11.97 -3.22 -7.54
N ASN A 236 -10.95 -4.06 -7.44
CA ASN A 236 -10.30 -4.71 -8.57
C ASN A 236 -9.78 -3.75 -9.66
N VAL A 237 -9.39 -2.53 -9.27
CA VAL A 237 -8.80 -1.57 -10.21
C VAL A 237 -7.37 -1.99 -10.53
N ARG A 238 -7.06 -2.17 -11.81
CA ARG A 238 -5.72 -2.50 -12.31
C ARG A 238 -5.20 -1.37 -13.17
N VAL A 239 -4.01 -0.88 -12.85
CA VAL A 239 -3.27 0.11 -13.64
C VAL A 239 -1.99 -0.51 -14.17
N GLU A 240 -1.73 -0.35 -15.45
CA GLU A 240 -0.54 -0.85 -16.11
C GLU A 240 0.13 0.20 -16.96
N ASN A 241 1.44 0.04 -17.13
CA ASN A 241 2.22 0.83 -18.09
C ASN A 241 2.09 2.34 -17.84
N SER A 242 1.88 2.79 -16.60
CA SER A 242 1.82 4.23 -16.31
C SER A 242 3.21 4.86 -16.39
N TYR A 243 3.29 6.09 -16.89
CA TYR A 243 4.50 6.91 -16.81
C TYR A 243 4.35 7.91 -15.65
N GLY A 244 4.87 7.53 -14.48
CA GLY A 244 4.67 8.22 -13.20
C GLY A 244 3.68 7.51 -12.29
N TYR A 245 2.74 8.26 -11.69
CA TYR A 245 1.71 7.69 -10.80
C TYR A 245 0.88 6.60 -11.50
N ALA A 246 0.71 5.45 -10.83
CA ALA A 246 -0.36 4.52 -11.13
C ALA A 246 -1.67 5.01 -10.50
N ALA A 247 -1.61 5.50 -9.25
CA ALA A 247 -2.73 6.19 -8.63
C ALA A 247 -2.29 7.33 -7.72
N ARG A 248 -3.04 8.43 -7.74
CA ARG A 248 -2.89 9.55 -6.82
C ARG A 248 -4.22 9.80 -6.11
N TYR A 249 -4.15 9.95 -4.79
CA TYR A 249 -5.27 10.27 -3.92
C TYR A 249 -4.96 11.60 -3.24
N ASP A 250 -5.65 12.66 -3.64
CA ASP A 250 -5.46 14.01 -3.13
C ASP A 250 -6.74 14.54 -2.51
N ARG A 251 -6.68 14.89 -1.21
CA ARG A 251 -7.84 15.35 -0.43
C ARG A 251 -9.00 14.35 -0.45
N ILE A 252 -8.68 13.12 -0.06
CA ILE A 252 -9.64 12.02 0.03
C ILE A 252 -10.02 11.73 1.49
N ARG A 253 -11.28 11.37 1.75
CA ARG A 253 -11.80 11.01 3.08
C ARG A 253 -12.61 9.72 3.03
N GLU A 254 -12.59 8.96 4.13
CA GLU A 254 -13.45 7.79 4.38
C GLU A 254 -13.50 6.79 3.22
N SER A 255 -12.33 6.53 2.62
CA SER A 255 -12.23 5.85 1.34
C SER A 255 -11.47 4.54 1.41
N ASN A 256 -11.69 3.74 0.38
CA ASN A 256 -11.51 2.32 0.44
C ASN A 256 -10.99 1.79 -0.92
N SER A 257 -9.88 1.04 -0.95
CA SER A 257 -9.39 0.34 -2.14
C SER A 257 -9.07 -1.16 -1.95
N TRP A 258 -9.78 -2.03 -2.68
CA TRP A 258 -9.81 -3.50 -2.55
C TRP A 258 -9.18 -4.10 -3.80
N GLY A 259 -8.08 -4.83 -3.64
CA GLY A 259 -7.42 -5.52 -4.75
C GLY A 259 -6.85 -4.59 -5.82
N PHE A 260 -6.45 -3.37 -5.45
CA PHE A 260 -5.77 -2.45 -6.37
C PHE A 260 -4.45 -3.04 -6.88
N LYS A 261 -4.19 -2.89 -8.17
CA LYS A 261 -2.96 -3.40 -8.80
C LYS A 261 -2.28 -2.31 -9.60
N ALA A 262 -0.97 -2.20 -9.46
CA ALA A 262 -0.11 -1.40 -10.32
C ALA A 262 1.05 -2.28 -10.82
N ILE A 263 1.17 -2.43 -12.14
CA ILE A 263 2.08 -3.39 -12.78
C ILE A 263 2.80 -2.75 -13.97
N ASN A 264 4.10 -3.02 -14.12
CA ASN A 264 4.89 -2.57 -15.27
C ASN A 264 4.87 -1.05 -15.48
N CYS A 265 4.85 -0.27 -14.40
CA CYS A 265 4.86 1.19 -14.46
C CYS A 265 6.31 1.72 -14.51
N GLN A 266 6.51 2.90 -15.10
CA GLN A 266 7.80 3.56 -15.19
C GLN A 266 7.90 4.77 -14.25
N SER A 267 9.10 5.00 -13.72
CA SER A 267 9.41 6.24 -13.02
C SER A 267 9.24 7.44 -13.93
N ARG A 268 8.73 8.53 -13.37
CA ARG A 268 8.71 9.83 -14.00
C ARG A 268 9.27 10.87 -13.04
N GLU A 269 10.02 11.82 -13.59
CA GLU A 269 10.32 13.05 -12.87
C GLU A 269 9.15 14.04 -13.06
N ALA A 270 8.52 14.46 -11.96
CA ALA A 270 7.44 15.43 -11.95
C ALA A 270 7.91 16.81 -12.45
N PHE A 271 9.21 17.09 -12.31
CA PHE A 271 9.83 18.34 -12.72
C PHE A 271 11.35 18.20 -12.94
N PRO A 272 11.98 19.10 -13.74
CA PRO A 272 13.43 19.15 -13.87
C PRO A 272 14.11 19.44 -12.54
N THR A 273 15.33 18.94 -12.34
CA THR A 273 16.13 19.21 -11.14
C THR A 273 16.19 20.71 -10.85
N PRO A 274 15.69 21.18 -9.69
CA PRO A 274 15.76 22.59 -9.32
C PRO A 274 17.19 23.04 -9.06
N ALA A 275 17.44 24.35 -9.20
CA ALA A 275 18.68 24.94 -8.74
C ALA A 275 18.80 24.84 -7.20
N ASP A 276 20.04 24.80 -6.70
CA ASP A 276 20.29 24.78 -5.27
C ASP A 276 19.77 26.06 -4.60
N TRP A 277 19.25 25.91 -3.39
CA TRP A 277 18.77 27.02 -2.59
C TRP A 277 19.92 27.95 -2.19
N SER A 278 19.69 29.25 -2.28
CA SER A 278 20.62 30.29 -1.83
C SER A 278 19.88 31.37 -1.06
N GLY A 279 20.44 31.81 0.07
CA GLY A 279 19.91 32.93 0.85
C GLY A 279 19.92 34.25 0.09
N ALA A 280 20.77 34.40 -0.93
CA ALA A 280 20.87 35.61 -1.75
C ALA A 280 19.82 35.66 -2.87
N SER A 281 19.24 34.52 -3.25
CA SER A 281 18.27 34.43 -4.34
C SER A 281 16.89 34.95 -3.90
N ALA A 282 16.27 35.75 -4.76
CA ALA A 282 14.85 36.08 -4.65
C ALA A 282 14.01 34.97 -5.30
N TYR A 283 13.03 34.46 -4.57
CA TYR A 283 12.14 33.40 -5.04
C TYR A 283 10.73 33.95 -5.20
N ALA A 284 10.18 33.84 -6.40
CA ALA A 284 8.77 34.08 -6.68
C ALA A 284 7.93 32.83 -6.38
N VAL A 285 6.62 33.01 -6.22
CA VAL A 285 5.68 31.89 -6.03
C VAL A 285 5.79 30.92 -7.21
N GLY A 286 5.84 29.63 -6.92
CA GLY A 286 6.03 28.56 -7.90
C GLY A 286 7.48 28.28 -8.29
N ASN A 287 8.45 29.12 -7.90
CA ASN A 287 9.86 28.77 -8.03
C ASN A 287 10.18 27.52 -7.21
N ARG A 288 11.08 26.70 -7.73
CA ARG A 288 11.55 25.49 -7.06
C ARG A 288 13.02 25.64 -6.68
N ALA A 289 13.39 25.10 -5.54
CA ALA A 289 14.77 25.09 -5.07
C ALA A 289 15.10 23.75 -4.39
N ARG A 290 16.33 23.29 -4.58
CA ARG A 290 16.87 22.11 -3.90
C ARG A 290 17.67 22.54 -2.69
N ARG A 291 17.33 22.05 -1.51
CA ARG A 291 18.14 22.26 -0.32
C ARG A 291 19.20 21.17 -0.22
N GLN A 292 20.46 21.56 -0.44
CA GLN A 292 21.58 20.66 -0.22
C GLN A 292 21.94 20.61 1.27
N PRO A 293 22.23 19.43 1.85
CA PRO A 293 22.89 19.33 3.13
C PRO A 293 24.31 19.91 3.08
N ALA A 294 24.94 20.08 4.25
CA ALA A 294 26.33 20.51 4.28
C ALA A 294 27.24 19.47 3.60
N PRO A 295 28.30 19.88 2.88
CA PRO A 295 29.29 18.95 2.36
C PRO A 295 29.87 18.06 3.46
N TYR A 296 30.13 16.80 3.13
CA TYR A 296 30.85 15.89 4.02
C TYR A 296 32.23 16.45 4.38
N ALA A 297 32.62 16.29 5.64
CA ALA A 297 33.91 16.70 6.18
C ALA A 297 34.48 15.56 7.06
N PRO A 298 35.69 15.05 6.77
CA PRO A 298 36.21 13.84 7.42
C PRO A 298 36.48 14.01 8.91
N THR A 299 36.71 15.24 9.38
CA THR A 299 36.97 15.55 10.80
C THR A 299 35.70 15.80 11.61
N THR A 300 34.53 15.88 10.96
CA THR A 300 33.26 16.09 11.65
C THR A 300 32.78 14.77 12.24
N VAL A 301 32.17 14.85 13.41
CA VAL A 301 31.51 13.71 14.06
C VAL A 301 30.01 13.85 13.81
N TYR A 302 29.46 12.92 13.04
CA TYR A 302 28.05 12.90 12.66
C TYR A 302 27.25 12.01 13.61
N SER A 303 26.08 12.48 14.01
CA SER A 303 25.07 11.66 14.69
C SER A 303 24.28 10.84 13.67
N VAL A 304 23.58 9.80 14.12
CA VAL A 304 22.62 9.05 13.27
C VAL A 304 21.66 10.04 12.60
N SER A 305 21.26 9.78 11.36
CA SER A 305 20.36 10.60 10.54
C SER A 305 20.86 12.01 10.18
N ASP A 306 22.08 12.40 10.58
CA ASP A 306 22.68 13.63 10.08
C ASP A 306 22.92 13.47 8.57
N LYS A 307 22.52 14.49 7.79
CA LYS A 307 22.61 14.47 6.33
C LYS A 307 23.85 15.22 5.86
N VAL A 308 24.51 14.67 4.85
CA VAL A 308 25.65 15.30 4.16
C VAL A 308 25.49 15.20 2.65
N LEU A 309 26.11 16.16 1.96
CA LEU A 309 26.32 16.10 0.51
C LEU A 309 27.66 15.42 0.28
N ALA A 310 27.65 14.27 -0.38
CA ALA A 310 28.86 13.51 -0.65
C ALA A 310 29.58 14.00 -1.93
N GLY A 311 30.79 13.50 -2.16
CA GLY A 311 31.61 13.88 -3.32
C GLY A 311 31.01 13.51 -4.67
N ASP A 312 30.02 12.62 -4.71
CA ASP A 312 29.27 12.23 -5.90
C ASP A 312 28.02 13.11 -6.15
N GLY A 313 27.83 14.15 -5.34
CA GLY A 313 26.70 15.09 -5.47
C GLY A 313 25.37 14.54 -4.95
N ARG A 314 25.35 13.41 -4.24
CA ARG A 314 24.13 12.82 -3.66
C ARG A 314 24.06 13.02 -2.14
N ASN A 315 22.84 12.93 -1.63
CA ASN A 315 22.56 13.09 -0.20
C ASN A 315 22.69 11.76 0.52
N TYR A 316 23.45 11.76 1.61
CA TYR A 316 23.61 10.60 2.48
C TYR A 316 23.20 10.94 3.91
N ALA A 317 22.56 9.99 4.58
CA ALA A 317 22.25 10.06 6.00
C ALA A 317 23.18 9.12 6.77
N SER A 318 23.76 9.60 7.87
CA SER A 318 24.61 8.79 8.74
C SER A 318 23.79 7.68 9.42
N MET A 319 24.34 6.48 9.47
CA MET A 319 23.72 5.28 10.06
C MET A 319 24.22 4.98 11.46
N ALA A 320 25.29 5.65 11.90
CA ALA A 320 25.93 5.42 13.20
C ALA A 320 26.04 6.71 14.01
N ALA A 321 25.91 6.59 15.33
CA ALA A 321 26.21 7.68 16.25
C ALA A 321 27.73 7.82 16.36
N GLY A 322 28.25 9.05 16.29
CA GLY A 322 29.69 9.26 16.35
C GLY A 322 30.43 8.93 15.06
N ASN A 323 29.72 8.87 13.92
CA ASN A 323 30.31 8.56 12.63
C ASN A 323 31.32 9.65 12.22
N SER A 324 32.60 9.33 12.13
CA SER A 324 33.67 10.26 11.79
C SER A 324 34.72 9.57 10.93
N GLY A 325 35.33 10.29 9.99
CA GLY A 325 36.34 9.73 9.07
C GLY A 325 35.82 8.75 8.00
N ASN A 326 34.56 8.32 8.05
CA ASN A 326 33.98 7.41 7.06
C ASN A 326 33.40 8.19 5.88
N ASP A 327 33.94 8.00 4.67
CA ASP A 327 33.43 8.64 3.46
C ASP A 327 32.04 8.09 3.07
N PRO A 328 31.04 8.93 2.73
CA PRO A 328 29.69 8.47 2.42
C PRO A 328 29.55 7.55 1.21
N VAL A 329 30.42 7.69 0.20
CA VAL A 329 30.35 6.92 -1.04
C VAL A 329 31.01 5.56 -0.85
N SER A 330 32.14 5.51 -0.16
CA SER A 330 32.94 4.29 0.02
C SER A 330 32.67 3.53 1.33
N SER A 331 31.93 4.10 2.29
CA SER A 331 31.68 3.50 3.61
C SER A 331 30.19 3.21 3.83
N PRO A 332 29.59 2.31 3.04
CA PRO A 332 28.16 2.08 3.06
C PRO A 332 27.64 1.54 4.39
N ASP A 333 28.46 0.94 5.26
CA ASP A 333 27.98 0.53 6.59
C ASP A 333 27.64 1.71 7.50
N HIS A 334 28.17 2.89 7.17
CA HIS A 334 28.02 4.12 7.96
C HIS A 334 27.06 5.13 7.34
N TRP A 335 26.64 4.93 6.09
CA TRP A 335 25.86 5.89 5.34
C TRP A 335 24.75 5.22 4.52
N ALA A 336 23.59 5.86 4.44
CA ALA A 336 22.51 5.47 3.54
C ALA A 336 22.25 6.58 2.53
N LEU A 337 22.11 6.23 1.26
CA LEU A 337 21.66 7.15 0.22
C LEU A 337 20.21 7.55 0.50
N VAL A 338 19.90 8.84 0.50
CA VAL A 338 18.56 9.38 0.80
C VAL A 338 18.11 10.37 -0.28
N PRO A 339 16.80 10.61 -0.43
CA PRO A 339 16.30 11.49 -1.49
C PRO A 339 16.78 12.95 -1.35
N ALA A 340 16.82 13.65 -2.47
CA ALA A 340 17.05 15.09 -2.49
C ALA A 340 15.91 15.85 -1.83
N GLU A 341 16.19 17.07 -1.37
CA GLU A 341 15.24 17.92 -0.67
C GLU A 341 14.74 19.09 -1.50
N ASP A 342 13.69 18.84 -2.29
CA ASP A 342 13.16 19.83 -3.22
C ASP A 342 11.96 20.59 -2.62
N TYR A 343 11.89 21.89 -2.85
CA TYR A 343 10.85 22.74 -2.30
C TYR A 343 10.26 23.66 -3.36
N GLU A 344 8.96 23.95 -3.25
CA GLU A 344 8.24 24.95 -4.03
C GLU A 344 7.95 26.17 -3.16
N CYS A 345 8.29 27.35 -3.66
CA CYS A 345 8.00 28.62 -3.00
C CYS A 345 6.50 28.91 -3.08
N LEU A 346 5.85 29.08 -1.93
CA LEU A 346 4.44 29.42 -1.79
C LEU A 346 4.20 30.93 -1.61
N ILE A 347 5.17 31.65 -1.07
CA ILE A 347 5.08 33.08 -0.75
C ILE A 347 6.39 33.72 -1.21
N ALA A 348 6.34 34.74 -2.06
CA ALA A 348 7.55 35.37 -2.57
C ALA A 348 8.43 35.93 -1.43
N HIS A 349 9.74 35.67 -1.48
CA HIS A 349 10.68 36.10 -0.44
C HIS A 349 12.15 36.08 -0.92
N THR A 350 13.03 36.57 -0.04
CA THR A 350 14.48 36.38 -0.09
C THR A 350 14.96 35.84 1.26
N ASN A 351 16.01 35.03 1.29
CA ASN A 351 16.67 34.59 2.52
C ASN A 351 15.78 33.86 3.54
N ARG A 352 14.86 32.99 3.08
CA ARG A 352 14.14 32.04 3.95
C ARG A 352 14.60 30.63 3.62
N ASP A 353 15.32 30.00 4.54
CA ASP A 353 15.79 28.62 4.39
C ASP A 353 14.60 27.63 4.38
N PRO A 354 14.45 26.78 3.35
CA PRO A 354 13.43 25.76 3.29
C PRO A 354 13.42 24.76 4.46
N LEU A 355 14.53 24.57 5.17
CA LEU A 355 14.56 23.73 6.38
C LEU A 355 13.86 24.37 7.57
N THR A 356 13.76 25.70 7.58
CA THR A 356 13.16 26.45 8.68
C THR A 356 11.77 26.95 8.31
N TYR A 357 11.57 27.38 7.06
CA TYR A 357 10.39 28.11 6.63
C TYR A 357 9.53 27.30 5.66
N HIS A 358 9.13 26.10 6.06
CA HIS A 358 8.30 25.22 5.24
C HIS A 358 6.97 24.86 5.91
N THR A 359 6.06 24.29 5.11
CA THR A 359 4.71 23.88 5.51
C THR A 359 4.66 22.84 6.62
N ASN A 360 5.72 22.06 6.83
CA ASN A 360 5.80 21.10 7.95
C ASN A 360 6.27 21.76 9.25
N ASN A 361 6.64 23.05 9.22
CA ASN A 361 6.87 23.86 10.41
C ASN A 361 5.51 24.30 11.00
N GLY A 362 5.38 24.23 12.33
CA GLY A 362 4.10 24.36 13.05
C GLY A 362 3.46 25.74 13.01
N THR A 363 4.20 26.78 12.62
CA THR A 363 3.72 28.17 12.60
C THR A 363 3.25 28.56 11.20
N ALA A 364 1.98 28.97 11.06
CA ALA A 364 1.41 29.36 9.77
C ALA A 364 2.21 30.48 9.06
N GLY A 365 2.76 31.43 9.82
CA GLY A 365 3.62 32.51 9.30
C GLY A 365 4.97 32.05 8.74
N ASN A 366 5.36 30.78 8.92
CA ASN A 366 6.62 30.23 8.40
C ASN A 366 6.43 29.37 7.14
N ARG A 367 5.25 29.35 6.50
CA ARG A 367 4.96 28.46 5.36
C ARG A 367 5.38 29.05 4.01
N PHE A 368 6.64 29.45 3.88
CA PHE A 368 7.18 30.00 2.63
C PHE A 368 7.46 28.90 1.60
N TRP A 369 7.82 27.71 2.06
CA TRP A 369 8.19 26.57 1.22
C TRP A 369 7.26 25.39 1.43
N LYS A 370 6.99 24.64 0.36
CA LYS A 370 6.30 23.34 0.39
C LYS A 370 7.27 22.27 -0.07
N ARG A 371 7.41 21.20 0.70
CA ARG A 371 8.20 20.04 0.25
C ARG A 371 7.54 19.43 -0.98
N ILE A 372 8.31 19.19 -2.03
CA ILE A 372 7.90 18.51 -3.24
C ILE A 372 8.87 17.37 -3.52
N TYR A 373 8.49 16.48 -4.44
CA TYR A 373 9.28 15.30 -4.78
C TYR A 373 9.50 15.29 -6.29
N GLN A 374 10.77 15.26 -6.69
CA GLN A 374 11.12 15.18 -8.11
C GLN A 374 10.64 13.86 -8.70
N ASP A 375 10.80 12.76 -7.97
CA ASP A 375 10.30 11.45 -8.37
C ASP A 375 8.81 11.27 -8.01
N GLU A 376 8.02 10.85 -9.00
CA GLU A 376 6.64 10.45 -8.76
C GLU A 376 6.58 9.05 -8.13
N ALA A 377 5.82 8.94 -7.03
CA ALA A 377 5.52 7.65 -6.43
C ALA A 377 4.60 6.83 -7.35
N LEU A 378 4.59 5.52 -7.19
CA LEU A 378 3.64 4.65 -7.90
C LEU A 378 2.21 4.86 -7.36
N LEU A 379 2.09 4.88 -6.04
CA LEU A 379 0.87 5.19 -5.29
C LEU A 379 1.17 6.38 -4.38
N GLU A 380 0.48 7.50 -4.60
CA GLU A 380 0.62 8.69 -3.77
C GLU A 380 -0.67 9.02 -3.02
N ILE A 381 -0.54 9.28 -1.72
CA ILE A 381 -1.61 9.78 -0.86
C ILE A 381 -1.13 11.10 -0.29
N VAL A 382 -1.78 12.19 -0.72
CA VAL A 382 -1.39 13.55 -0.36
C VAL A 382 -2.56 14.33 0.18
N ASP A 383 -2.23 15.19 1.15
CA ASP A 383 -3.12 16.20 1.70
C ASP A 383 -4.42 15.66 2.32
N SER A 384 -5.14 16.54 3.02
CA SER A 384 -6.44 16.22 3.61
C SER A 384 -7.30 17.47 3.70
N VAL A 385 -8.62 17.30 3.74
CA VAL A 385 -9.56 18.42 3.65
C VAL A 385 -9.39 19.42 4.81
N GLN A 386 -9.24 20.69 4.43
CA GLN A 386 -8.93 21.80 5.33
C GLN A 386 -10.18 22.34 6.06
N GLN A 387 -11.38 22.07 5.55
CA GLN A 387 -12.48 23.01 5.74
C GLN A 387 -13.31 22.85 7.02
N THR A 388 -13.30 21.72 7.71
CA THR A 388 -14.44 21.45 8.62
C THR A 388 -14.15 20.89 10.00
N GLY A 389 -12.87 20.78 10.39
CA GLY A 389 -12.50 20.32 11.73
C GLY A 389 -12.75 18.83 12.00
N ASP A 390 -13.36 18.11 11.06
CA ASP A 390 -13.42 16.66 11.07
C ASP A 390 -12.03 16.06 10.80
N ARG A 391 -11.65 15.07 11.62
CA ARG A 391 -10.32 14.45 11.60
C ARG A 391 -10.35 13.05 10.99
N THR A 392 -11.46 12.58 10.40
CA THR A 392 -11.58 11.21 9.84
C THR A 392 -11.03 11.10 8.41
N ASN A 393 -9.76 11.42 8.18
CA ASN A 393 -9.13 11.30 6.85
C ASN A 393 -8.61 9.88 6.58
N GLN A 394 -9.51 8.91 6.71
CA GLN A 394 -9.19 7.48 6.67
C GLN A 394 -9.13 6.99 5.23
N PHE A 395 -8.07 6.26 4.89
CA PHE A 395 -8.00 5.53 3.63
C PHE A 395 -7.49 4.12 3.87
N ASN A 396 -8.26 3.12 3.46
CA ASN A 396 -7.89 1.73 3.65
C ASN A 396 -7.56 1.07 2.30
N PHE A 397 -6.42 0.38 2.23
CA PHE A 397 -6.05 -0.50 1.12
C PHE A 397 -6.11 -1.95 1.59
N PHE A 398 -6.80 -2.81 0.85
CA PHE A 398 -6.90 -4.24 1.11
C PHE A 398 -6.29 -5.01 -0.04
N GLY A 399 -5.17 -5.66 0.23
CA GLY A 399 -4.43 -6.48 -0.72
C GLY A 399 -3.87 -5.72 -1.92
N PRO A 400 -3.25 -4.52 -1.79
CA PRO A 400 -2.65 -3.87 -2.94
C PRO A 400 -1.52 -4.71 -3.52
N VAL A 401 -1.44 -4.80 -4.85
CA VAL A 401 -0.34 -5.47 -5.55
C VAL A 401 0.40 -4.42 -6.38
N LEU A 402 1.55 -3.98 -5.87
CA LEU A 402 2.40 -2.99 -6.49
C LEU A 402 3.69 -3.71 -6.88
N ARG A 403 3.85 -4.11 -8.15
CA ARG A 403 4.98 -4.95 -8.54
C ARG A 403 5.48 -4.69 -9.95
N ASP A 404 6.73 -5.07 -10.18
CA ASP A 404 7.35 -5.00 -11.50
C ASP A 404 7.36 -3.56 -12.04
N CYS A 405 7.61 -2.56 -11.18
CA CYS A 405 7.59 -1.14 -11.54
C CYS A 405 8.96 -0.48 -11.37
N GLY A 406 9.28 0.48 -12.25
CA GLY A 406 10.53 1.26 -12.23
C GLY A 406 10.50 2.48 -11.32
N ASN A 407 9.39 2.78 -10.64
CA ASN A 407 9.29 3.97 -9.77
C ASN A 407 10.30 3.93 -8.62
N LYS A 408 10.93 5.08 -8.32
CA LYS A 408 11.84 5.25 -7.17
C LYS A 408 11.10 5.27 -5.82
N CYS A 409 9.80 5.47 -5.82
CA CYS A 409 8.96 5.37 -4.64
C CYS A 409 7.69 4.57 -4.96
N TYR A 410 7.35 3.56 -4.16
CA TYR A 410 6.16 2.73 -4.40
C TYR A 410 4.93 3.30 -3.72
N ILE A 411 5.00 3.53 -2.41
CA ILE A 411 3.92 4.19 -1.66
C ILE A 411 4.49 5.44 -1.00
N ARG A 412 3.89 6.60 -1.30
CA ARG A 412 4.17 7.86 -0.60
C ARG A 412 2.93 8.33 0.15
N ILE A 413 3.11 8.61 1.44
CA ILE A 413 2.08 9.23 2.29
C ILE A 413 2.68 10.50 2.88
N ASP A 414 2.33 11.66 2.33
CA ASP A 414 2.82 12.95 2.84
C ASP A 414 1.77 14.06 2.71
N CYS A 415 1.34 14.61 3.84
CA CYS A 415 0.36 15.69 3.89
C CYS A 415 1.03 17.00 4.29
N ASN A 416 1.92 17.46 3.42
CA ASN A 416 2.73 18.65 3.63
C ASN A 416 2.12 19.93 3.03
N ARG A 417 0.89 19.92 2.51
CA ARG A 417 0.31 21.08 1.81
C ARG A 417 -0.48 22.02 2.73
N GLY A 418 -1.03 21.48 3.82
CA GLY A 418 -1.98 22.18 4.67
C GLY A 418 -1.63 22.21 6.17
N SER A 419 -2.57 22.74 6.96
CA SER A 419 -2.58 22.58 8.42
C SER A 419 -3.08 21.19 8.85
N THR A 420 -3.91 20.57 8.02
CA THR A 420 -4.47 19.23 8.18
C THR A 420 -3.54 18.19 7.58
N PHE A 421 -3.69 16.94 8.01
CA PHE A 421 -2.94 15.81 7.47
C PHE A 421 -3.82 14.55 7.45
N ALA A 422 -3.49 13.60 6.57
CA ALA A 422 -4.14 12.32 6.52
C ALA A 422 -4.00 11.61 7.87
N THR A 423 -5.09 10.99 8.31
CA THR A 423 -5.16 10.29 9.58
C THR A 423 -5.69 8.89 9.32
N HIS A 424 -5.08 7.84 9.84
CA HIS A 424 -5.60 6.47 9.65
C HIS A 424 -5.53 6.00 8.19
N VAL A 425 -4.34 6.06 7.59
CA VAL A 425 -4.09 5.28 6.37
C VAL A 425 -3.75 3.85 6.81
N ASN A 426 -4.54 2.90 6.36
CA ASN A 426 -4.34 1.48 6.68
C ASN A 426 -4.05 0.70 5.41
N VAL A 427 -3.04 -0.16 5.45
CA VAL A 427 -2.72 -1.11 4.38
C VAL A 427 -2.80 -2.51 4.97
N HIS A 428 -3.71 -3.33 4.43
CA HIS A 428 -3.98 -4.69 4.90
C HIS A 428 -3.54 -5.70 3.82
N GLY A 429 -2.56 -6.52 4.12
CA GLY A 429 -1.99 -7.51 3.22
C GLY A 429 -1.31 -6.86 2.02
N GLY A 430 -1.33 -7.56 0.90
CA GLY A 430 -0.78 -7.07 -0.35
C GLY A 430 0.71 -7.40 -0.53
N HIS A 431 1.20 -7.08 -1.72
CA HIS A 431 2.55 -7.36 -2.16
C HIS A 431 3.11 -6.08 -2.79
N ILE A 432 4.09 -5.48 -2.13
CA ILE A 432 4.80 -4.29 -2.57
C ILE A 432 6.21 -4.77 -2.95
N HIS A 433 6.42 -4.97 -4.24
CA HIS A 433 7.55 -5.74 -4.75
C HIS A 433 8.31 -4.97 -5.82
N TYR A 434 9.54 -4.60 -5.51
CA TYR A 434 10.47 -4.16 -6.52
C TYR A 434 10.97 -5.36 -7.32
N LEU A 435 10.87 -5.35 -8.64
CA LEU A 435 11.49 -6.38 -9.48
C LEU A 435 12.27 -5.70 -10.59
N GLY A 436 13.59 -5.85 -10.53
CA GLY A 436 14.51 -5.34 -11.55
C GLY A 436 14.45 -6.17 -12.84
N GLY A 437 14.49 -5.50 -14.00
CA GLY A 437 14.29 -6.10 -15.32
C GLY A 437 15.35 -7.13 -15.78
N THR A 438 16.29 -7.54 -14.92
CA THR A 438 17.37 -8.49 -15.28
C THR A 438 17.03 -9.95 -15.05
N THR A 439 15.86 -10.29 -14.48
CA THR A 439 15.48 -11.70 -14.31
C THR A 439 15.33 -12.34 -15.69
N PRO A 440 16.20 -13.29 -16.08
CA PRO A 440 16.13 -13.89 -17.41
C PRO A 440 14.76 -14.56 -17.59
N GLY A 441 13.97 -14.06 -18.55
CA GLY A 441 12.62 -14.56 -18.84
C GLY A 441 11.46 -13.69 -18.34
N THR A 442 11.68 -12.59 -17.61
CA THR A 442 10.61 -11.63 -17.31
C THR A 442 10.41 -10.63 -18.46
N THR A 443 9.22 -10.62 -19.05
CA THR A 443 8.77 -9.86 -20.22
C THR A 443 8.58 -8.34 -20.01
N TYR A 444 9.33 -7.71 -19.11
CA TYR A 444 9.17 -6.28 -18.78
C TYR A 444 10.37 -5.46 -19.26
N PRO A 445 10.55 -5.26 -20.59
CA PRO A 445 11.73 -4.60 -21.18
C PRO A 445 11.90 -3.13 -20.78
N ASN A 446 10.87 -2.55 -20.15
CA ASN A 446 10.74 -1.13 -19.89
C ASN A 446 11.06 -0.74 -18.44
N VAL A 447 11.35 -1.70 -17.56
CA VAL A 447 11.63 -1.45 -16.13
C VAL A 447 13.14 -1.37 -15.91
N VAL A 448 13.64 -0.15 -15.66
CA VAL A 448 15.05 0.10 -15.34
C VAL A 448 15.31 -0.17 -13.85
N VAL A 449 16.45 -0.79 -13.55
CA VAL A 449 16.90 -0.93 -12.16
C VAL A 449 17.38 0.41 -11.63
N GLU A 450 16.66 0.96 -10.67
CA GLU A 450 16.97 2.25 -10.05
C GLU A 450 17.71 2.02 -8.73
N SER A 451 18.64 2.92 -8.42
CA SER A 451 19.21 3.06 -7.08
C SER A 451 18.32 3.95 -6.20
N ASN A 452 18.44 3.85 -4.87
CA ASN A 452 17.65 4.65 -3.94
C ASN A 452 16.13 4.46 -4.14
N VAL A 453 15.69 3.21 -4.30
CA VAL A 453 14.26 2.87 -4.33
C VAL A 453 13.71 2.91 -2.91
N ARG A 454 12.53 3.48 -2.71
CA ARG A 454 11.79 3.52 -1.46
C ARG A 454 10.50 2.73 -1.59
N MET A 455 10.34 1.64 -0.84
CA MET A 455 9.09 0.88 -0.93
C MET A 455 7.94 1.65 -0.27
N VAL A 456 8.20 2.23 0.90
CA VAL A 456 7.26 3.09 1.61
C VAL A 456 7.95 4.35 2.11
N GLU A 457 7.47 5.51 1.70
CA GLU A 457 7.93 6.82 2.16
C GLU A 457 6.81 7.53 2.93
N ILE A 458 7.06 7.83 4.20
CA ILE A 458 6.09 8.45 5.11
C ILE A 458 6.61 9.80 5.57
N GLY A 459 5.93 10.85 5.13
CA GLY A 459 6.14 12.23 5.56
C GLY A 459 5.23 12.62 6.73
N ARG A 460 4.61 13.79 6.63
CA ARG A 460 3.74 14.33 7.68
C ARG A 460 2.34 13.70 7.62
N CYS A 461 2.03 12.85 8.58
CA CYS A 461 0.72 12.20 8.71
C CYS A 461 0.45 11.68 10.14
N GLN A 462 -0.71 11.05 10.38
CA GLN A 462 -1.06 10.47 11.68
C GLN A 462 -1.67 9.06 11.52
N ASN A 463 -1.36 8.16 12.46
CA ASN A 463 -1.94 6.82 12.57
C ASN A 463 -1.81 6.00 11.28
N ILE A 464 -0.60 5.79 10.80
CA ILE A 464 -0.36 4.95 9.61
C ILE A 464 -0.18 3.51 10.06
N ASN A 465 -0.95 2.59 9.49
CA ASN A 465 -0.86 1.19 9.86
C ASN A 465 -0.68 0.30 8.64
N PHE A 466 0.26 -0.62 8.71
CA PHE A 466 0.45 -1.71 7.76
C PHE A 466 0.27 -3.03 8.51
N TYR A 467 -0.49 -3.95 7.93
CA TYR A 467 -0.85 -5.24 8.52
C TYR A 467 -0.66 -6.35 7.51
N GLY A 468 0.33 -7.23 7.65
CA GLY A 468 0.48 -8.38 6.76
C GLY A 468 1.01 -8.07 5.35
N SER A 469 1.48 -6.85 5.09
CA SER A 469 1.98 -6.45 3.77
C SER A 469 3.39 -6.99 3.53
N ASN A 470 3.59 -7.71 2.42
CA ASN A 470 4.93 -8.12 2.02
C ASN A 470 5.64 -6.96 1.32
N ILE A 471 6.73 -6.47 1.92
CA ILE A 471 7.54 -5.35 1.40
C ILE A 471 8.87 -5.93 0.93
N ARG A 472 9.11 -5.94 -0.37
CA ARG A 472 10.30 -6.56 -0.96
C ARG A 472 11.06 -5.60 -1.88
N MET A 473 12.31 -5.33 -1.52
CA MET A 473 13.24 -4.46 -2.27
C MET A 473 14.02 -5.21 -3.37
N TRP A 474 14.03 -6.54 -3.30
CA TRP A 474 14.71 -7.44 -4.26
C TRP A 474 16.18 -7.02 -4.49
N ASP A 475 16.58 -6.87 -5.75
CA ASP A 475 17.96 -6.65 -6.21
C ASP A 475 18.35 -5.17 -6.34
N SER A 476 17.50 -4.22 -5.92
CA SER A 476 17.85 -2.79 -6.00
C SER A 476 18.93 -2.44 -4.96
N PRO A 477 20.14 -2.02 -5.38
CA PRO A 477 21.14 -1.53 -4.44
C PRO A 477 20.70 -0.19 -3.84
N ASP A 478 21.11 0.06 -2.60
CA ASP A 478 20.75 1.29 -1.87
C ASP A 478 19.23 1.47 -1.66
N ALA A 479 18.43 0.41 -1.80
CA ALA A 479 17.00 0.48 -1.55
C ALA A 479 16.68 0.63 -0.07
N ILE A 480 15.58 1.32 0.22
CA ILE A 480 15.03 1.54 1.54
C ILE A 480 13.63 0.92 1.58
N GLY A 481 13.40 0.01 2.53
CA GLY A 481 12.10 -0.60 2.75
C GLY A 481 11.11 0.47 3.22
N ILE A 482 11.41 1.12 4.33
CA ILE A 482 10.57 2.16 4.93
C ILE A 482 11.41 3.38 5.26
N LEU A 483 11.04 4.53 4.71
CA LEU A 483 11.62 5.84 5.02
C LEU A 483 10.62 6.71 5.77
N ILE A 484 10.98 7.19 6.96
CA ILE A 484 10.11 7.99 7.83
C ILE A 484 10.72 9.39 8.07
N GLY A 485 9.96 10.44 7.82
CA GLY A 485 10.29 11.81 8.26
C GLY A 485 11.32 12.56 7.41
N ASN A 486 11.34 12.35 6.09
CA ASN A 486 12.30 12.91 5.12
C ASN A 486 12.19 14.45 4.87
N GLY A 487 12.06 15.31 5.89
CA GLY A 487 11.87 16.75 5.60
C GLY A 487 11.83 17.73 6.76
N GLY A 488 12.67 17.58 7.79
CA GLY A 488 12.96 18.64 8.77
C GLY A 488 11.83 19.12 9.69
N GLY A 489 10.62 18.54 9.59
CA GLY A 489 9.43 18.97 10.33
C GLY A 489 8.88 17.92 11.31
N LYS A 490 7.61 18.12 11.72
CA LYS A 490 6.87 17.13 12.52
C LYS A 490 6.76 15.82 11.74
N GLY A 491 7.48 14.81 12.21
CA GLY A 491 7.32 13.45 11.73
C GLY A 491 5.90 12.92 11.99
N PRO A 492 5.58 11.76 11.42
CA PRO A 492 4.31 11.10 11.69
C PRO A 492 4.15 10.80 13.18
N SER A 493 2.94 10.89 13.71
CA SER A 493 2.71 10.78 15.17
C SER A 493 2.54 9.34 15.67
N LYS A 494 1.93 8.46 14.87
CA LYS A 494 1.82 7.03 15.19
C LYS A 494 1.94 6.22 13.93
N ILE A 495 2.87 5.28 13.92
CA ILE A 495 3.08 4.34 12.83
C ILE A 495 3.09 2.93 13.39
N ARG A 496 2.39 2.01 12.74
CA ARG A 496 2.39 0.61 13.10
C ARG A 496 2.67 -0.25 11.87
N PHE A 497 3.63 -1.16 11.98
CA PHE A 497 3.83 -2.25 11.03
C PHE A 497 3.65 -3.57 11.78
N VAL A 498 2.64 -4.37 11.44
CA VAL A 498 2.39 -5.69 12.07
C VAL A 498 2.48 -6.78 11.02
N ASN A 499 3.33 -7.78 11.25
CA ASN A 499 3.50 -8.92 10.35
C ASN A 499 3.80 -8.50 8.90
N CYS A 500 4.51 -7.39 8.70
CA CYS A 500 4.87 -6.90 7.37
C CYS A 500 6.32 -7.28 7.07
N PRO A 501 6.62 -8.48 6.52
CA PRO A 501 8.00 -8.85 6.26
C PRO A 501 8.64 -7.83 5.30
N ILE A 502 9.77 -7.26 5.73
CA ILE A 502 10.60 -6.37 4.93
C ILE A 502 11.78 -7.17 4.47
N SER A 503 11.93 -7.40 3.17
CA SER A 503 12.98 -8.28 2.63
C SER A 503 13.74 -7.64 1.49
N GLY A 504 14.99 -8.07 1.32
CA GLY A 504 15.84 -7.62 0.24
C GLY A 504 17.16 -8.39 0.20
N ASP A 505 17.67 -8.58 -1.02
CA ASP A 505 18.79 -9.49 -1.29
C ASP A 505 20.00 -8.75 -1.89
N ALA A 506 19.88 -7.42 -2.10
CA ALA A 506 20.92 -6.58 -2.69
C ALA A 506 21.84 -5.92 -1.66
N ALA A 507 23.02 -5.50 -2.11
CA ALA A 507 23.96 -4.77 -1.27
C ALA A 507 23.42 -3.38 -0.86
N ARG A 508 23.84 -2.91 0.31
CA ARG A 508 23.57 -1.56 0.83
C ARG A 508 22.10 -1.22 1.06
N GLN A 509 21.23 -2.23 1.13
CA GLN A 509 19.82 -2.03 1.43
C GLN A 509 19.58 -1.68 2.89
N ARG A 510 18.45 -1.03 3.14
CA ARG A 510 18.03 -0.51 4.44
C ARG A 510 16.62 -0.94 4.71
N GLY A 511 16.36 -1.58 5.84
CA GLY A 511 15.01 -2.03 6.17
C GLY A 511 14.13 -0.84 6.52
N VAL A 512 14.51 -0.14 7.60
CA VAL A 512 13.80 1.05 8.10
C VAL A 512 14.78 2.18 8.40
N ILE A 513 14.50 3.39 7.91
CA ILE A 513 15.24 4.60 8.27
C ILE A 513 14.26 5.64 8.84
N VAL A 514 14.57 6.17 10.02
CA VAL A 514 13.85 7.28 10.64
C VAL A 514 14.72 8.54 10.63
N MET A 515 14.33 9.54 9.85
CA MET A 515 15.06 10.80 9.68
C MET A 515 14.44 11.98 10.43
N GLY A 516 13.20 11.86 10.90
CA GLY A 516 12.51 12.92 11.62
C GLY A 516 12.58 12.79 13.14
N ASN A 517 12.49 13.92 13.85
CA ASN A 517 12.18 13.96 15.28
C ASN A 517 10.69 13.64 15.49
N GLY A 518 10.28 12.40 15.18
CA GLY A 518 8.90 11.97 15.33
C GLY A 518 8.47 11.98 16.79
N GLY A 519 7.34 12.64 17.07
CA GLY A 519 6.80 12.80 18.41
C GLY A 519 5.87 11.65 18.80
N SER A 520 5.98 11.27 20.07
CA SER A 520 5.13 10.31 20.80
C SER A 520 5.53 8.85 20.59
N GLY A 521 5.97 8.20 21.66
CA GLY A 521 6.29 6.77 21.69
C GLY A 521 5.07 5.86 21.49
N GLN A 522 4.25 6.08 20.48
CA GLN A 522 3.11 5.21 20.17
C GLN A 522 3.33 4.41 18.89
N SER A 523 4.44 4.65 18.18
CA SER A 523 4.79 3.87 17.00
C SER A 523 5.33 2.49 17.39
N GLN A 524 5.00 1.48 16.59
CA GLN A 524 5.35 0.07 16.82
C GLN A 524 5.84 -0.58 15.53
N LEU A 525 6.97 -1.27 15.59
CA LEU A 525 7.50 -2.10 14.51
C LEU A 525 7.45 -3.56 14.95
N LEU A 526 6.31 -4.22 14.69
CA LEU A 526 6.04 -5.62 15.00
C LEU A 526 6.18 -6.47 13.73
N SER A 527 7.31 -6.33 13.04
CA SER A 527 7.53 -6.92 11.71
C SER A 527 8.96 -7.41 11.56
N GLY A 528 9.15 -8.53 10.87
CA GLY A 528 10.47 -9.08 10.56
C GLY A 528 11.17 -8.30 9.45
N VAL A 529 12.47 -8.06 9.61
CA VAL A 529 13.35 -7.45 8.61
C VAL A 529 14.41 -8.46 8.20
N TYR A 530 14.38 -8.90 6.94
CA TYR A 530 15.19 -9.97 6.37
C TYR A 530 16.04 -9.44 5.22
N LEU A 531 17.22 -8.89 5.53
CA LEU A 531 18.16 -8.41 4.54
C LEU A 531 19.32 -9.39 4.43
N THR A 532 19.57 -9.94 3.24
CA THR A 532 20.61 -10.97 3.01
C THR A 532 21.83 -10.44 2.26
N GLY A 533 21.73 -9.25 1.65
CA GLY A 533 22.82 -8.62 0.93
C GLY A 533 23.94 -8.09 1.82
N ALA A 534 25.08 -7.76 1.21
CA ALA A 534 26.22 -7.16 1.92
C ALA A 534 25.93 -5.72 2.37
N ASN A 535 26.53 -5.30 3.48
CA ASN A 535 26.49 -3.92 3.98
C ASN A 535 25.07 -3.39 4.20
N THR A 536 24.14 -4.25 4.63
CA THR A 536 22.74 -3.90 4.88
C THR A 536 22.54 -3.46 6.32
N THR A 537 21.59 -2.55 6.54
CA THR A 537 21.20 -2.14 7.90
C THR A 537 19.71 -2.39 8.08
N PRO A 538 19.30 -3.30 8.99
CA PRO A 538 17.89 -3.59 9.19
C PRO A 538 17.08 -2.37 9.65
N ILE A 539 17.56 -1.64 10.66
CA ILE A 539 16.83 -0.50 11.26
C ILE A 539 17.83 0.59 11.65
N ALA A 540 17.53 1.83 11.28
CA ALA A 540 18.18 3.04 11.78
C ALA A 540 17.14 4.01 12.34
N ASP A 541 16.98 3.99 13.67
CA ASP A 541 16.04 4.82 14.42
C ASP A 541 16.75 5.60 15.52
N LYS A 542 17.25 6.80 15.18
CA LYS A 542 17.94 7.71 16.13
C LYS A 542 17.06 8.07 17.32
N GLY A 543 15.77 8.26 17.09
CA GLY A 543 14.85 8.89 18.03
C GLY A 543 14.18 7.92 18.99
N ARG A 544 14.43 6.61 18.86
CA ARG A 544 13.57 5.57 19.44
C ARG A 544 12.10 5.86 19.09
N PHE A 545 11.88 6.23 17.84
CA PHE A 545 10.55 6.52 17.32
C PHE A 545 9.64 5.32 17.54
N PHE A 546 10.14 4.11 17.33
CA PHE A 546 9.47 2.88 17.70
C PHE A 546 9.71 2.53 19.18
N ARG A 547 8.64 2.37 19.97
CA ARG A 547 8.75 1.92 21.37
C ARG A 547 9.07 0.43 21.50
N PHE A 548 8.65 -0.32 20.51
CA PHE A 548 8.91 -1.74 20.40
C PHE A 548 9.70 -1.92 19.11
N ASP A 549 11.00 -1.63 19.20
CA ASP A 549 11.95 -2.20 18.27
C ASP A 549 12.09 -3.67 18.68
N LEU A 550 11.19 -4.52 18.19
CA LEU A 550 11.44 -5.96 18.19
C LEU A 550 12.54 -6.21 17.15
N GLN A 551 13.77 -5.78 17.44
CA GLN A 551 14.94 -6.31 16.75
C GLN A 551 15.11 -7.83 16.99
N SER A 552 14.27 -8.45 17.82
CA SER A 552 14.44 -9.86 18.16
C SER A 552 13.17 -10.57 18.68
N GLU A 553 12.05 -10.53 17.95
CA GLU A 553 11.40 -11.84 17.78
C GLU A 553 12.16 -12.55 16.67
N MET A 554 13.35 -13.04 17.03
CA MET A 554 14.19 -13.85 16.17
C MET A 554 13.47 -15.20 16.03
N ARG A 555 12.47 -15.27 15.15
CA ARG A 555 11.91 -16.55 14.72
C ARG A 555 12.96 -17.22 13.85
N VAL A 556 13.83 -17.98 14.50
CA VAL A 556 14.73 -18.91 13.82
C VAL A 556 13.87 -20.05 13.30
N SER A 557 13.30 -19.87 12.11
CA SER A 557 12.78 -21.00 11.33
C SER A 557 13.98 -21.80 10.86
N MET A 558 14.23 -22.96 11.49
CA MET A 558 15.22 -23.88 10.96
C MET A 558 14.76 -24.39 9.59
N PRO A 559 15.59 -24.32 8.54
CA PRO A 559 15.27 -24.98 7.29
C PRO A 559 15.11 -26.48 7.57
N LYS A 560 13.96 -27.03 7.18
CA LYS A 560 13.70 -28.47 7.21
C LYS A 560 14.76 -29.16 6.34
N GLY A 561 15.81 -29.71 6.97
CA GLY A 561 16.86 -30.46 6.26
C GLY A 561 18.32 -30.19 6.65
N ALA A 562 18.62 -29.30 7.61
CA ALA A 562 20.00 -29.13 8.08
C ALA A 562 20.44 -30.33 8.94
N ALA A 563 21.08 -31.33 8.31
CA ALA A 563 21.51 -32.58 8.93
C ALA A 563 22.68 -32.44 9.94
N SER A 564 23.11 -31.22 10.26
CA SER A 564 24.16 -30.95 11.25
C SER A 564 23.74 -29.76 12.11
N ALA A 565 23.26 -30.05 13.31
CA ALA A 565 22.84 -29.07 14.30
C ALA A 565 23.99 -28.08 14.62
N PRO A 566 23.76 -26.75 14.59
CA PRO A 566 24.67 -25.80 15.21
C PRO A 566 24.68 -26.03 16.73
N LYS A 567 25.88 -26.16 17.33
CA LYS A 567 26.06 -26.60 18.73
C LYS A 567 26.00 -25.48 19.78
N ALA A 568 25.87 -24.21 19.41
CA ALA A 568 25.66 -23.12 20.36
C ALA A 568 25.20 -21.85 19.62
N PHE A 569 24.39 -21.03 20.30
CA PHE A 569 24.13 -19.65 19.92
C PHE A 569 24.64 -18.74 21.04
N GLU A 570 25.43 -17.73 20.68
CA GLU A 570 25.88 -16.66 21.56
C GLU A 570 25.04 -15.43 21.28
N ALA A 571 24.30 -14.94 22.29
CA ALA A 571 23.63 -13.65 22.23
C ALA A 571 24.49 -12.62 22.96
N VAL A 572 25.30 -11.87 22.21
CA VAL A 572 26.05 -10.72 22.74
C VAL A 572 25.09 -9.52 22.78
N ILE A 573 24.82 -9.01 23.99
CA ILE A 573 24.03 -7.79 24.19
C ILE A 573 24.99 -6.67 24.58
N ASP A 574 25.15 -5.68 23.70
CA ASP A 574 25.88 -4.45 24.01
C ASP A 574 25.11 -3.62 25.04
N SER A 575 25.84 -3.05 26.00
CA SER A 575 25.35 -2.47 27.25
C SER A 575 24.57 -1.14 27.12
N GLY A 576 23.43 -1.14 26.41
CA GLY A 576 22.63 0.08 26.18
C GLY A 576 21.10 -0.09 26.15
N TYR A 577 20.57 -1.31 26.22
CA TYR A 577 19.14 -1.59 26.04
C TYR A 577 18.55 -2.28 27.28
N GLY A 578 17.70 -1.55 28.01
CA GLY A 578 16.93 -2.07 29.15
C GLY A 578 15.65 -2.76 28.67
N ASP A 579 15.34 -3.89 29.31
CA ASP A 579 14.21 -4.80 29.11
C ASP A 579 14.31 -5.80 27.95
N ALA A 580 14.87 -6.97 28.25
CA ALA A 580 14.57 -8.21 27.54
C ALA A 580 13.37 -8.91 28.23
N ARG A 581 12.31 -9.22 27.47
CA ARG A 581 11.25 -10.13 27.94
C ARG A 581 11.60 -11.56 27.52
N PRO A 582 11.35 -12.58 28.36
CA PRO A 582 11.74 -13.95 28.06
C PRO A 582 10.87 -14.55 26.95
N PHE A 583 11.56 -15.32 26.11
CA PHE A 583 11.11 -16.05 24.93
C PHE A 583 10.05 -17.10 25.24
N GLU A 584 9.13 -17.34 24.30
CA GLU A 584 8.30 -18.55 24.26
C GLU A 584 9.00 -19.57 23.32
N ALA A 585 9.63 -20.59 23.89
CA ALA A 585 10.19 -21.69 23.13
C ALA A 585 9.17 -22.84 23.09
N SER A 586 8.66 -23.15 21.90
CA SER A 586 7.95 -24.39 21.62
C SER A 586 8.82 -25.26 20.73
N LEU A 587 9.25 -26.41 21.26
CA LEU A 587 9.86 -27.47 20.46
C LEU A 587 9.16 -28.80 20.74
N THR A 588 8.50 -29.28 19.70
CA THR A 588 8.25 -30.70 19.48
C THR A 588 9.57 -31.38 19.14
N GLY A 589 10.07 -32.27 19.99
CA GLY A 589 11.07 -33.28 19.58
C GLY A 589 12.24 -33.56 20.52
N ASP A 590 12.48 -32.76 21.56
CA ASP A 590 13.39 -33.10 22.66
C ASP A 590 12.74 -32.64 23.97
N GLN A 591 12.45 -33.56 24.88
CA GLN A 591 11.52 -33.34 26.01
C GLN A 591 12.12 -32.58 27.20
N ALA A 592 13.14 -31.76 27.00
CA ALA A 592 13.61 -30.86 28.05
C ALA A 592 13.86 -29.46 27.48
N SER A 593 12.97 -28.54 27.84
CA SER A 593 13.26 -27.11 27.72
C SER A 593 14.52 -26.80 28.55
N ARG A 594 15.61 -26.46 27.88
CA ARG A 594 16.84 -25.99 28.52
C ARG A 594 16.99 -24.50 28.25
N ILE A 595 17.15 -23.71 29.30
CA ILE A 595 17.58 -22.33 29.21
C ILE A 595 19.08 -22.32 29.51
N MET A 596 19.92 -21.99 28.53
CA MET A 596 21.35 -21.75 28.77
C MET A 596 21.58 -20.27 29.04
N LEU A 597 22.11 -19.95 30.22
CA LEU A 597 22.51 -18.59 30.61
C LEU A 597 24.01 -18.59 30.89
N GLN A 598 24.80 -17.92 30.04
CA GLN A 598 26.24 -17.75 30.25
C GLN A 598 26.49 -16.41 30.94
N ILE A 599 27.03 -16.45 32.16
CA ILE A 599 27.38 -15.28 32.97
C ILE A 599 28.86 -14.96 32.72
N SER A 600 29.15 -14.10 31.76
CA SER A 600 30.51 -13.84 31.25
C SER A 600 31.26 -12.69 31.94
N SER A 601 30.57 -11.83 32.71
CA SER A 601 31.20 -10.69 33.41
C SER A 601 30.82 -10.63 34.90
N GLY A 602 31.63 -9.92 35.70
CA GLY A 602 31.45 -9.79 37.17
C GLY A 602 30.21 -9.01 37.61
N VAL A 603 29.31 -8.64 36.69
CA VAL A 603 28.09 -7.88 36.97
C VAL A 603 26.83 -8.62 36.53
N SER A 604 26.94 -9.74 35.80
CA SER A 604 25.81 -10.53 35.35
C SER A 604 25.19 -11.32 36.51
N ARG A 605 23.86 -11.28 36.64
CA ARG A 605 23.09 -11.90 37.72
C ARG A 605 21.84 -12.57 37.15
N LEU A 606 21.48 -13.74 37.66
CA LEU A 606 20.14 -14.32 37.46
C LEU A 606 19.29 -13.94 38.67
N ARG A 607 18.25 -13.12 38.45
CA ARG A 607 17.30 -12.70 39.48
C ARG A 607 15.95 -13.36 39.23
N LEU A 608 15.41 -14.01 40.25
CA LEU A 608 14.04 -14.53 40.26
C LEU A 608 13.25 -13.67 41.28
N GLY A 609 12.15 -13.05 40.85
CA GLY A 609 11.35 -12.15 41.70
C GLY A 609 10.62 -11.07 40.90
N ASN A 610 9.78 -10.25 41.56
CA ASN A 610 8.91 -9.25 40.91
C ASN A 610 9.62 -7.96 40.44
N GLY A 611 10.94 -7.92 40.52
CA GLY A 611 11.77 -6.81 40.01
C GLY A 611 12.09 -5.70 41.02
N THR A 612 11.39 -5.57 42.15
CA THR A 612 11.71 -4.55 43.19
C THR A 612 12.49 -5.11 44.37
N VAL A 613 12.32 -6.39 44.68
CA VAL A 613 13.18 -7.18 45.56
C VAL A 613 13.39 -8.52 44.86
N SER A 614 14.63 -8.99 44.75
CA SER A 614 14.89 -10.34 44.22
C SER A 614 14.60 -11.33 45.35
N ASP A 615 13.78 -12.34 45.10
CA ASP A 615 13.51 -13.40 46.08
C ASP A 615 14.70 -14.38 46.13
N VAL A 616 15.38 -14.57 44.99
CA VAL A 616 16.64 -15.32 44.87
C VAL A 616 17.54 -14.67 43.82
N GLU A 617 18.80 -14.41 44.17
CA GLU A 617 19.85 -13.92 43.27
C GLU A 617 21.02 -14.91 43.21
N LEU A 618 21.26 -15.48 42.01
CA LEU A 618 22.47 -16.24 41.71
C LEU A 618 23.43 -15.34 40.92
N ARG A 619 24.64 -15.13 41.47
CA ARG A 619 25.60 -14.19 40.89
C ARG A 619 27.03 -14.71 40.95
N ARG A 620 27.89 -14.11 40.12
CA ARG A 620 29.34 -14.29 40.23
C ARG A 620 29.88 -13.33 41.29
N GLY A 621 30.31 -13.85 42.44
CA GLY A 621 30.90 -13.07 43.53
C GLY A 621 32.37 -12.69 43.30
N GLY A 622 33.04 -13.39 42.39
CA GLY A 622 34.46 -13.22 42.06
C GLY A 622 34.92 -14.18 40.96
N THR A 623 36.22 -14.20 40.66
CA THR A 623 36.79 -15.22 39.77
C THR A 623 36.52 -16.60 40.36
N ASP A 624 35.92 -17.48 39.56
CA ASP A 624 35.54 -18.86 39.93
C ASP A 624 34.61 -19.00 41.16
N LEU A 625 33.91 -17.93 41.56
CA LEU A 625 32.96 -17.94 42.66
C LEU A 625 31.52 -17.71 42.17
N LEU A 626 30.70 -18.74 42.28
CA LEU A 626 29.25 -18.65 42.16
C LEU A 626 28.66 -18.52 43.57
N GLU A 627 27.98 -17.41 43.85
CA GLU A 627 27.40 -17.13 45.17
C GLU A 627 25.91 -16.79 45.07
N LEU A 628 25.19 -17.05 46.17
CA LEU A 628 23.86 -16.51 46.41
C LEU A 628 23.95 -15.18 47.16
N ALA A 629 22.94 -14.32 47.04
CA ALA A 629 22.91 -13.09 47.83
C ALA A 629 22.68 -13.35 49.33
N ALA A 630 23.02 -12.37 50.16
CA ALA A 630 22.84 -12.46 51.60
C ALA A 630 21.35 -12.65 51.93
N GLY A 631 21.02 -13.76 52.60
CA GLY A 631 19.63 -14.11 52.97
C GLY A 631 18.99 -15.17 52.09
N ASP A 632 19.60 -15.50 50.94
CA ASP A 632 19.08 -16.53 50.03
C ASP A 632 19.52 -17.93 50.47
N SER A 633 18.77 -18.96 50.05
CA SER A 633 19.09 -20.37 50.33
C SER A 633 19.20 -21.19 49.03
N PHE A 634 20.18 -22.11 48.99
CA PHE A 634 20.33 -23.08 47.92
C PHE A 634 19.79 -24.43 48.39
N LYS A 635 18.68 -24.89 47.81
CA LYS A 635 18.13 -26.22 48.10
C LYS A 635 18.51 -27.19 46.99
N VAL A 636 19.15 -28.29 47.38
CA VAL A 636 19.42 -29.43 46.52
C VAL A 636 18.52 -30.57 46.99
N ASP A 637 17.53 -30.98 46.20
CA ASP A 637 16.59 -32.07 46.55
C ASP A 637 17.23 -33.48 46.42
N GLY A 638 18.53 -33.58 46.75
CA GLY A 638 19.38 -34.71 46.41
C GLY A 638 19.14 -35.95 47.27
N ALA A 639 18.53 -36.98 46.68
CA ALA A 639 18.60 -38.36 47.14
C ALA A 639 19.89 -39.03 46.64
N TRP A 640 20.24 -40.18 47.24
CA TRP A 640 21.42 -40.95 46.83
C TRP A 640 21.40 -41.39 45.36
N ASN A 641 20.22 -41.45 44.71
CA ASN A 641 20.07 -41.87 43.32
C ASN A 641 19.60 -40.75 42.37
N ALA A 642 19.34 -39.53 42.87
CA ALA A 642 18.87 -38.42 42.05
C ALA A 642 19.17 -37.06 42.70
N GLY A 643 19.70 -36.11 41.94
CA GLY A 643 19.80 -34.71 42.38
C GLY A 643 20.87 -34.39 43.44
N MET A 644 21.78 -35.31 43.79
CA MET A 644 22.86 -35.07 44.76
C MET A 644 23.81 -33.91 44.38
N LEU A 645 24.39 -33.24 45.38
CA LEU A 645 25.45 -32.26 45.15
C LEU A 645 26.77 -32.98 44.87
N LYS A 646 27.43 -32.68 43.74
CA LYS A 646 28.74 -33.24 43.40
C LYS A 646 29.84 -32.20 43.58
N LEU A 647 30.82 -32.54 44.43
CA LEU A 647 32.02 -31.74 44.68
C LEU A 647 33.24 -32.55 44.23
N GLY A 648 33.63 -32.39 42.96
CA GLY A 648 34.63 -33.25 42.33
C GLY A 648 34.13 -34.70 42.23
N ALA A 649 34.92 -35.67 42.71
CA ALA A 649 34.51 -37.08 42.76
C ALA A 649 33.57 -37.39 43.94
N TYR A 650 33.37 -36.44 44.87
CA TYR A 650 32.52 -36.64 46.03
C TYR A 650 31.05 -36.32 45.72
N CYS A 651 30.17 -37.20 46.19
CA CYS A 651 28.73 -37.02 46.17
C CYS A 651 28.24 -36.70 47.59
N LEU A 652 27.38 -35.68 47.72
CA LEU A 652 26.71 -35.29 48.96
C LEU A 652 25.20 -35.41 48.77
N TRP A 653 24.52 -36.10 49.69
CA TRP A 653 23.07 -36.28 49.69
C TRP A 653 22.54 -36.37 51.11
N VAL A 654 21.24 -36.18 51.30
CA VAL A 654 20.58 -36.44 52.60
C VAL A 654 19.92 -37.81 52.50
N ASP A 655 20.18 -38.68 53.47
CA ASP A 655 19.54 -39.99 53.53
C ASP A 655 18.12 -39.92 54.13
N SER A 656 17.39 -41.04 54.09
CA SER A 656 16.03 -41.20 54.60
C SER A 656 15.91 -40.93 56.11
N GLU A 657 17.02 -40.97 56.84
CA GLU A 657 17.08 -40.65 58.26
C GLU A 657 17.38 -39.17 58.50
N GLY A 658 17.43 -38.36 57.43
CA GLY A 658 17.73 -36.93 57.49
C GLY A 658 19.22 -36.62 57.61
N ARG A 659 20.10 -37.63 57.48
CA ARG A 659 21.54 -37.45 57.68
C ARG A 659 22.24 -37.05 56.40
N LEU A 660 23.02 -35.98 56.44
CA LEU A 660 23.92 -35.58 55.36
C LEU A 660 25.06 -36.61 55.22
N ARG A 661 25.19 -37.18 54.03
CA ARG A 661 26.17 -38.20 53.68
C ARG A 661 27.20 -37.64 52.70
N ILE A 662 28.43 -38.17 52.75
CA ILE A 662 29.46 -37.93 51.74
C ILE A 662 30.11 -39.24 51.29
N LYS A 663 30.35 -39.41 49.99
CA LYS A 663 31.09 -40.54 49.42
C LYS A 663 31.96 -40.12 48.24
N ASN A 664 33.15 -40.70 48.11
CA ASN A 664 33.95 -40.62 46.88
C ASN A 664 33.45 -41.67 45.87
N GLY A 665 32.97 -41.21 44.72
CA GLY A 665 32.29 -42.02 43.71
C GLY A 665 30.76 -42.01 43.84
N ALA A 666 30.09 -42.72 42.93
CA ALA A 666 28.64 -42.84 42.95
C ALA A 666 28.19 -43.72 44.14
N PRO A 667 27.21 -43.28 44.95
CA PRO A 667 26.59 -44.15 45.95
C PRO A 667 25.77 -45.26 45.27
N ALA A 668 25.90 -46.47 45.80
CA ALA A 668 25.17 -47.68 45.45
C ALA A 668 23.93 -47.89 46.33
N SER A 669 23.85 -47.17 47.46
CA SER A 669 22.67 -47.14 48.33
C SER A 669 22.61 -45.84 49.13
N GLU A 670 21.48 -45.65 49.81
CA GLU A 670 21.21 -44.51 50.66
C GLU A 670 22.20 -44.32 51.81
N LEU A 671 22.73 -45.42 52.36
CA LEU A 671 23.63 -45.43 53.51
C LEU A 671 25.11 -45.63 53.12
N ASP A 672 25.40 -45.69 51.81
CA ASP A 672 26.71 -46.04 51.27
C ASP A 672 27.80 -44.97 51.53
N GLY A 673 27.39 -43.78 51.97
CA GLY A 673 28.28 -42.70 52.37
C GLY A 673 28.53 -42.63 53.88
N ILE A 674 29.58 -41.91 54.26
CA ILE A 674 29.87 -41.59 55.65
C ILE A 674 28.97 -40.42 56.06
N ALA A 675 28.31 -40.52 57.22
CA ALA A 675 27.58 -39.39 57.79
C ALA A 675 28.56 -38.26 58.11
N VAL A 676 28.27 -37.05 57.63
CA VAL A 676 29.14 -35.89 57.78
C VAL A 676 28.99 -35.31 59.19
N GLY A 677 29.91 -35.67 60.10
CA GLY A 677 29.92 -35.16 61.48
C GLY A 677 28.86 -35.79 62.40
N ALA A 678 28.80 -35.31 63.64
CA ALA A 678 27.71 -35.63 64.56
C ALA A 678 26.47 -34.83 64.14
N GLN A 679 25.39 -35.53 63.83
CA GLN A 679 24.14 -34.94 63.39
C GLN A 679 23.08 -35.37 64.40
N GLU A 680 22.46 -34.38 65.05
CA GLU A 680 21.40 -34.57 66.06
C GLU A 680 20.02 -34.69 65.43
#